data_AF-A0A8C0N227-F1
#
_entry.id   AF-A0A8C0N227-F1
#
_cell.length_a   1.000
_cell.length_b   1.000
_cell.length_c   1.000
_cell.angle_alpha   90.00
_cell.angle_beta   90.00
_cell.angle_gamma   90.00
#
_symmetry.space_group_name_H-M   'P 1'
#
loop_
_entity.id
_entity.type
_entity.pdbx_description
1 polymer ?
#
loop_
_entity_poly.entity_id
_entity_poly.type
_entity_poly.pdbx_seq_one_letter_code
_entity_poly.pdbx_strand_id
1 'polypeptide(L)'
;MGNHNENTGEKLHLAQEQLALAGDKIVSLERSLSLYRDKYQTSLSNIELLECQVKMLEGELSGIVSQDPENKGDHSKVRIYTSSCMIQEHQETLKRLSEVWQKVSEQDDLIQELRNKLACSNALVLEREEALIKLQADFASYTATHRHPPSSSEDCEDIKKILKHLQEQKDSQCLHVEEYQNLVKDLRMELEAVSEQKKNIMKDMMKLELDLHGLREETSAHMERKDKEVVILQRRLQELQIQFTETQKLGLKKDKLLQEKDEMLHELEKELAQVQNSLMKKEMELEKQQRMTTELEITIQELKQDKSRAECGTLRAEIQKLKDSLEETQQQQKLAAQQAAQYKEEILLAKNNLEDAQRKLQSYTFLEKQKTETIQELQRELQKLQKDSLIAGEELAPNRKRIEELTSELSEARRKLEISEKEKRQFQKTTAEQDMKLNELLEHLKILQHQHREQASAKTSLTEELQEVTRLLEEKREQLKKSKEQEKLLELELETFQQEEKKKEKMTKESLRMLEEENENVKAQLMQCSTQLDSSLSKQNASQQVIQELNNELVLQKEALESLQIQLDKAVQKEKQYIQTMVSKEAYEELSRKSAACQDDLTQTLEKLNHTTSETKSLHRSLAQAQERKVQLEDEIIAYEERMKKLNMELKKLQGFQQQSELEVHAFDKKLEEMSNQVLQWQKQHQSDLKMLAAKEEQLRAFQEEMTALKDNLLADEKEPCCLPQRSAPKESCRIRRENDQIMSNMEQWAKEQKIANEKLGNKLREQVKYIAKLTGEKDGEPRCSRLNIPCPSLSFPSHLHNVMVHLQQENKKLKTEIEEKKLKTGHPRLYTKALGPSKTEPIQKGKVCATLGWRGTAQDMSQRMDITKFVGIPHCSGSSYC
;
A
#
# COMPACT_ATOMS: atom_id res chain seq x y z
N MET A 1 -92.45 -14.09 4.09
CA MET A 1 -91.15 -14.53 4.66
C MET A 1 -90.05 -14.12 3.68
N GLY A 2 -89.65 -12.85 3.71
CA GLY A 2 -88.58 -12.29 2.88
C GLY A 2 -87.66 -11.43 3.76
N ASN A 3 -86.55 -10.94 3.20
CA ASN A 3 -85.55 -10.05 3.82
C ASN A 3 -84.50 -10.70 4.75
N HIS A 4 -84.37 -12.03 4.77
CA HIS A 4 -83.21 -12.67 5.44
C HIS A 4 -82.06 -13.05 4.49
N ASN A 5 -82.30 -13.12 3.17
CA ASN A 5 -81.32 -13.69 2.23
C ASN A 5 -80.24 -12.70 1.74
N GLU A 6 -80.57 -11.40 1.59
CA GLU A 6 -79.60 -10.36 1.21
C GLU A 6 -78.57 -10.13 2.33
N ASN A 7 -79.05 -9.99 3.57
CA ASN A 7 -78.24 -9.80 4.78
C ASN A 7 -77.24 -10.95 5.01
N THR A 8 -77.54 -12.18 4.58
CA THR A 8 -76.61 -13.32 4.63
C THR A 8 -75.56 -13.29 3.51
N GLY A 9 -75.88 -12.77 2.33
CA GLY A 9 -74.90 -12.54 1.26
C GLY A 9 -73.89 -11.47 1.64
N GLU A 10 -74.36 -10.35 2.21
CA GLU A 10 -73.51 -9.29 2.76
C GLU A 10 -72.58 -9.80 3.86
N LYS A 11 -73.07 -10.68 4.76
CA LYS A 11 -72.24 -11.32 5.80
C LYS A 11 -71.17 -12.24 5.22
N LEU A 12 -71.44 -12.97 4.15
CA LEU A 12 -70.44 -13.79 3.46
C LEU A 12 -69.33 -12.92 2.85
N HIS A 13 -69.71 -11.86 2.14
CA HIS A 13 -68.77 -10.91 1.56
C HIS A 13 -67.92 -10.24 2.64
N LEU A 14 -68.55 -9.78 3.73
CA LEU A 14 -67.87 -9.18 4.87
C LEU A 14 -66.90 -10.17 5.54
N ALA A 15 -67.24 -11.46 5.62
CA ALA A 15 -66.33 -12.49 6.15
C ALA A 15 -65.14 -12.76 5.22
N GLN A 16 -65.34 -12.76 3.89
CA GLN A 16 -64.24 -12.87 2.92
C GLN A 16 -63.32 -11.64 2.94
N GLU A 17 -63.89 -10.44 3.06
CA GLU A 17 -63.14 -9.19 3.20
C GLU A 17 -62.36 -9.15 4.52
N GLN A 18 -62.94 -9.62 5.62
CA GLN A 18 -62.24 -9.81 6.89
C GLN A 18 -61.12 -10.86 6.81
N LEU A 19 -61.30 -11.94 6.03
CA LEU A 19 -60.26 -12.94 5.79
C LEU A 19 -59.07 -12.35 5.00
N ALA A 20 -59.36 -11.57 3.95
CA ALA A 20 -58.33 -10.89 3.16
C ALA A 20 -57.56 -9.86 4.01
N LEU A 21 -58.28 -9.02 4.78
CA LEU A 21 -57.68 -8.06 5.71
C LEU A 21 -56.87 -8.73 6.83
N ALA A 22 -57.26 -9.93 7.27
CA ALA A 22 -56.47 -10.72 8.22
C ALA A 22 -55.16 -11.21 7.58
N GLY A 23 -55.22 -11.72 6.34
CA GLY A 23 -54.06 -12.13 5.55
C GLY A 23 -53.05 -11.00 5.32
N ASP A 24 -53.50 -9.85 4.83
CA ASP A 24 -52.65 -8.66 4.63
C ASP A 24 -51.98 -8.20 5.94
N LYS A 25 -52.68 -8.35 7.07
CA LYS A 25 -52.17 -7.98 8.39
C LYS A 25 -51.14 -8.98 8.93
N ILE A 26 -51.27 -10.26 8.60
CA ILE A 26 -50.23 -11.28 8.87
C ILE A 26 -48.98 -10.95 8.04
N VAL A 27 -49.10 -10.73 6.73
CA VAL A 27 -47.97 -10.37 5.85
C VAL A 27 -47.29 -9.06 6.29
N SER A 28 -48.04 -8.10 6.82
CA SER A 28 -47.48 -6.88 7.43
C SER A 28 -46.69 -7.17 8.71
N LEU A 29 -47.18 -8.06 9.57
CA LEU A 29 -46.48 -8.47 10.79
C LEU A 29 -45.21 -9.27 10.47
N GLU A 30 -45.25 -10.22 9.53
CA GLU A 30 -44.10 -11.00 9.06
C GLU A 30 -42.96 -10.09 8.57
N ARG A 31 -43.27 -9.07 7.78
CA ARG A 31 -42.28 -8.06 7.32
C ARG A 31 -41.67 -7.30 8.50
N SER A 32 -42.47 -6.92 9.51
CA SER A 32 -41.96 -6.29 10.72
C SER A 32 -41.06 -7.24 11.54
N LEU A 33 -41.40 -8.52 11.56
CA LEU A 33 -40.66 -9.60 12.23
C LEU A 33 -39.29 -9.84 11.59
N SER A 34 -39.21 -9.85 10.25
CA SER A 34 -37.93 -9.89 9.53
C SER A 34 -37.07 -8.68 9.91
N LEU A 35 -37.64 -7.47 9.90
CA LEU A 35 -36.91 -6.24 10.20
C LEU A 35 -36.40 -6.20 11.66
N TYR A 36 -37.12 -6.78 12.62
CA TYR A 36 -36.62 -6.96 13.98
C TYR A 36 -35.49 -8.00 14.06
N ARG A 37 -35.58 -9.09 13.29
CA ARG A 37 -34.52 -10.12 13.19
C ARG A 37 -33.23 -9.55 12.61
N ASP A 38 -33.32 -8.75 11.55
CA ASP A 38 -32.18 -8.11 10.89
C ASP A 38 -31.49 -7.08 11.82
N LYS A 39 -32.27 -6.29 12.56
CA LYS A 39 -31.75 -5.39 13.60
C LYS A 39 -31.07 -6.14 14.74
N TYR A 40 -31.69 -7.22 15.21
CA TYR A 40 -31.14 -8.07 16.26
C TYR A 40 -29.79 -8.69 15.84
N GLN A 41 -29.69 -9.20 14.61
CA GLN A 41 -28.45 -9.70 14.06
C GLN A 41 -27.38 -8.61 13.93
N THR A 42 -27.76 -7.40 13.53
CA THR A 42 -26.85 -6.24 13.43
C THR A 42 -26.31 -5.84 14.80
N SER A 43 -27.15 -5.81 15.84
CA SER A 43 -26.72 -5.51 17.21
C SER A 43 -25.79 -6.58 17.77
N LEU A 44 -26.01 -7.88 17.47
CA LEU A 44 -25.07 -8.94 17.86
C LEU A 44 -23.67 -8.69 17.27
N SER A 45 -23.57 -8.41 15.97
CA SER A 45 -22.27 -8.12 15.35
C SER A 45 -21.62 -6.81 15.83
N ASN A 46 -22.42 -5.84 16.30
CA ASN A 46 -21.88 -4.66 16.98
C ASN A 46 -21.29 -5.01 18.35
N ILE A 47 -21.88 -5.95 19.11
CA ILE A 47 -21.29 -6.43 20.37
C ILE A 47 -19.98 -7.17 20.10
N GLU A 48 -19.92 -8.07 19.12
CA GLU A 48 -18.69 -8.78 18.73
C GLU A 48 -17.54 -7.80 18.41
N LEU A 49 -17.85 -6.67 17.76
CA LEU A 49 -16.88 -5.60 17.48
C LEU A 49 -16.47 -4.82 18.74
N LEU A 50 -17.41 -4.50 19.63
CA LEU A 50 -17.13 -3.82 20.90
C LEU A 50 -16.32 -4.71 21.85
N GLU A 51 -16.59 -6.02 21.91
CA GLU A 51 -15.76 -6.99 22.65
C GLU A 51 -14.32 -7.02 22.14
N CYS A 52 -14.12 -6.96 20.82
CA CYS A 52 -12.78 -6.83 20.24
C CYS A 52 -12.11 -5.50 20.67
N GLN A 53 -12.87 -4.40 20.71
CA GLN A 53 -12.37 -3.12 21.20
C GLN A 53 -12.02 -3.12 22.69
N VAL A 54 -12.83 -3.79 23.53
CA VAL A 54 -12.53 -4.04 24.96
C VAL A 54 -11.20 -4.78 25.09
N LYS A 55 -11.04 -5.91 24.39
CA LYS A 55 -9.79 -6.72 24.42
C LYS A 55 -8.55 -5.93 23.99
N MET A 56 -8.66 -5.05 22.98
CA MET A 56 -7.56 -4.17 22.60
C MET A 56 -7.24 -3.14 23.69
N LEU A 57 -8.24 -2.46 24.25
CA LEU A 57 -8.04 -1.46 25.30
C LEU A 57 -7.55 -2.09 26.62
N GLU A 58 -7.97 -3.30 26.96
CA GLU A 58 -7.42 -4.10 28.07
C GLU A 58 -5.95 -4.48 27.80
N GLY A 59 -5.62 -4.82 26.55
CA GLY A 59 -4.24 -5.03 26.10
C GLY A 59 -3.37 -3.78 26.26
N GLU A 60 -3.83 -2.63 25.77
CA GLU A 60 -3.18 -1.32 25.95
C GLU A 60 -3.00 -0.97 27.43
N LEU A 61 -4.05 -1.16 28.24
CA LEU A 61 -4.01 -0.93 29.68
C LEU A 61 -2.98 -1.85 30.37
N SER A 62 -2.92 -3.12 29.97
CA SER A 62 -1.92 -4.07 30.49
C SER A 62 -0.50 -3.69 30.07
N GLY A 63 -0.32 -3.12 28.88
CA GLY A 63 0.96 -2.56 28.40
C GLY A 63 1.41 -1.34 29.20
N ILE A 64 0.49 -0.44 29.53
CA ILE A 64 0.76 0.76 30.36
C ILE A 64 1.05 0.35 31.82
N VAL A 65 0.29 -0.61 32.37
CA VAL A 65 0.47 -1.11 33.76
C VAL A 65 1.72 -1.97 33.91
N SER A 66 2.16 -2.69 32.87
CA SER A 66 3.43 -3.42 32.88
C SER A 66 4.66 -2.52 32.65
N GLN A 67 4.46 -1.24 32.34
CA GLN A 67 5.49 -0.18 32.40
C GLN A 67 5.58 0.48 33.79
N ASP A 68 5.42 -0.28 34.88
CA ASP A 68 5.75 0.22 36.22
C ASP A 68 7.29 0.30 36.37
N PRO A 69 7.87 1.43 36.81
CA PRO A 69 9.31 1.62 36.71
C PRO A 69 10.06 0.84 37.78
N GLU A 70 11.01 -0.03 37.37
CA GLU A 70 11.98 -0.64 38.28
C GLU A 70 12.82 0.44 38.99
N ASN A 71 12.33 0.84 40.15
CA ASN A 71 12.83 1.96 40.92
C ASN A 71 14.04 1.56 41.76
N LYS A 72 15.26 1.88 41.29
CA LYS A 72 16.46 1.93 42.13
C LYS A 72 17.32 3.17 41.84
N GLY A 73 17.10 4.24 42.60
CA GLY A 73 18.08 5.34 42.77
C GLY A 73 17.57 6.76 42.52
N ASP A 74 17.18 7.44 43.61
CA ASP A 74 17.17 8.90 43.82
C ASP A 74 17.17 9.87 42.62
N HIS A 75 15.99 10.24 42.12
CA HIS A 75 15.69 11.62 41.67
C HIS A 75 14.19 11.94 41.82
N SER A 76 13.76 12.34 43.03
CA SER A 76 12.33 12.56 43.34
C SER A 76 11.67 13.77 42.66
N LYS A 77 12.42 14.59 41.90
CA LYS A 77 11.91 15.84 41.28
C LYS A 77 11.54 15.73 39.80
N VAL A 78 12.07 14.76 39.06
CA VAL A 78 11.66 14.51 37.65
C VAL A 78 10.48 13.52 37.58
N ARG A 79 10.41 12.58 38.54
CA ARG A 79 9.36 11.54 38.64
C ARG A 79 7.93 12.09 38.61
N ILE A 80 7.69 13.30 39.12
CA ILE A 80 6.35 13.88 39.23
C ILE A 80 5.76 14.21 37.84
N TYR A 81 6.56 14.72 36.91
CA TYR A 81 6.07 15.04 35.56
C TYR A 81 5.91 13.81 34.67
N THR A 82 6.84 12.86 34.71
CA THR A 82 6.73 11.63 33.91
C THR A 82 5.62 10.71 34.42
N SER A 83 5.46 10.55 35.74
CA SER A 83 4.32 9.78 36.28
C SER A 83 2.99 10.46 36.02
N SER A 84 2.91 11.80 36.04
CA SER A 84 1.66 12.50 35.68
C SER A 84 1.22 12.21 34.24
N CYS A 85 2.14 12.00 33.29
CA CYS A 85 1.82 11.65 31.91
C CYS A 85 1.29 10.21 31.81
N MET A 86 2.00 9.24 32.40
CA MET A 86 1.56 7.83 32.41
C MET A 86 0.25 7.63 33.18
N ILE A 87 0.03 8.38 34.27
CA ILE A 87 -1.23 8.39 35.02
C ILE A 87 -2.35 9.00 34.17
N GLN A 88 -2.08 10.07 33.41
CA GLN A 88 -3.05 10.67 32.51
C GLN A 88 -3.43 9.71 31.36
N GLU A 89 -2.47 9.06 30.72
CA GLU A 89 -2.71 8.06 29.69
C GLU A 89 -3.46 6.84 30.24
N HIS A 90 -3.09 6.34 31.42
CA HIS A 90 -3.82 5.26 32.10
C HIS A 90 -5.26 5.66 32.45
N GLN A 91 -5.48 6.88 32.96
CA GLN A 91 -6.83 7.41 33.24
C GLN A 91 -7.63 7.62 31.95
N GLU A 92 -7.01 8.05 30.86
CA GLU A 92 -7.69 8.23 29.57
C GLU A 92 -8.05 6.88 28.93
N THR A 93 -7.18 5.88 29.01
CA THR A 93 -7.46 4.51 28.57
C THR A 93 -8.54 3.85 29.43
N LEU A 94 -8.52 4.01 30.76
CA LEU A 94 -9.62 3.59 31.65
C LEU A 94 -10.94 4.28 31.29
N LYS A 95 -10.91 5.58 30.98
CA LYS A 95 -12.10 6.33 30.57
C LYS A 95 -12.64 5.79 29.25
N ARG A 96 -11.80 5.60 28.23
CA ARG A 96 -12.18 4.99 26.94
C ARG A 96 -12.75 3.58 27.14
N LEU A 97 -12.13 2.76 28.00
CA LEU A 97 -12.62 1.44 28.35
C LEU A 97 -14.02 1.49 29.00
N SER A 98 -14.24 2.45 29.92
CA SER A 98 -15.56 2.66 30.54
C SER A 98 -16.63 3.14 29.53
N GLU A 99 -16.25 4.00 28.58
CA GLU A 99 -17.12 4.46 27.49
C GLU A 99 -17.46 3.33 26.50
N VAL A 100 -16.59 2.32 26.33
CA VAL A 100 -16.87 1.12 25.53
C VAL A 100 -17.75 0.14 26.31
N TRP A 101 -17.49 -0.13 27.59
CA TRP A 101 -18.35 -0.97 28.44
C TRP A 101 -19.77 -0.40 28.56
N GLN A 102 -19.92 0.92 28.68
CA GLN A 102 -21.22 1.59 28.64
C GLN A 102 -21.96 1.30 27.32
N LYS A 103 -21.28 1.35 26.18
CA LYS A 103 -21.86 1.01 24.86
C LYS A 103 -22.20 -0.47 24.72
N VAL A 104 -21.42 -1.38 25.32
CA VAL A 104 -21.77 -2.81 25.38
C VAL A 104 -23.07 -3.00 26.16
N SER A 105 -23.19 -2.40 27.34
CA SER A 105 -24.43 -2.44 28.14
C SER A 105 -25.64 -1.87 27.37
N GLU A 106 -25.47 -0.75 26.66
CA GLU A 106 -26.54 -0.16 25.84
C GLU A 106 -26.93 -1.04 24.64
N GLN A 107 -26.00 -1.81 24.06
CA GLN A 107 -26.33 -2.81 23.04
C GLN A 107 -26.99 -4.05 23.64
N ASP A 108 -26.58 -4.53 24.81
CA ASP A 108 -27.22 -5.66 25.50
C ASP A 108 -28.68 -5.34 25.88
N ASP A 109 -28.94 -4.14 26.41
CA ASP A 109 -30.30 -3.66 26.70
C ASP A 109 -31.15 -3.61 25.42
N LEU A 110 -30.59 -3.12 24.31
CA LEU A 110 -31.26 -3.09 23.00
C LEU A 110 -31.52 -4.50 22.45
N ILE A 111 -30.57 -5.42 22.58
CA ILE A 111 -30.72 -6.84 22.20
C ILE A 111 -31.84 -7.50 23.00
N GLN A 112 -31.92 -7.21 24.30
CA GLN A 112 -32.97 -7.75 25.16
C GLN A 112 -34.34 -7.13 24.86
N GLU A 113 -34.41 -5.84 24.55
CA GLU A 113 -35.64 -5.18 24.08
C GLU A 113 -36.10 -5.75 22.73
N LEU A 114 -35.17 -5.99 21.79
CA LEU A 114 -35.45 -6.61 20.49
C LEU A 114 -35.93 -8.06 20.63
N ARG A 115 -35.34 -8.86 21.54
CA ARG A 115 -35.84 -10.21 21.87
C ARG A 115 -37.27 -10.18 22.37
N ASN A 116 -37.58 -9.27 23.30
CA ASN A 116 -38.93 -9.12 23.85
C ASN A 116 -39.94 -8.69 22.76
N LYS A 117 -39.58 -7.72 21.90
CA LYS A 117 -40.40 -7.31 20.75
C LYS A 117 -40.62 -8.44 19.75
N LEU A 118 -39.58 -9.24 19.48
CA LEU A 118 -39.66 -10.41 18.59
C LEU A 118 -40.60 -11.49 19.14
N ALA A 119 -40.50 -11.79 20.44
CA ALA A 119 -41.37 -12.74 21.13
C ALA A 119 -42.85 -12.30 21.13
N CYS A 120 -43.13 -11.04 21.47
CA CYS A 120 -44.47 -10.48 21.42
C CYS A 120 -45.05 -10.45 19.99
N SER A 121 -44.22 -10.16 18.98
CA SER A 121 -44.66 -10.17 17.58
C SER A 121 -44.97 -11.60 17.09
N ASN A 122 -44.14 -12.58 17.43
CA ASN A 122 -44.39 -13.99 17.13
C ASN A 122 -45.71 -14.48 17.76
N ALA A 123 -45.97 -14.14 19.03
CA ALA A 123 -47.22 -14.50 19.70
C ALA A 123 -48.45 -13.87 18.98
N LEU A 124 -48.35 -12.60 18.56
CA LEU A 124 -49.40 -11.92 17.81
C LEU A 124 -49.62 -12.48 16.39
N VAL A 125 -48.60 -13.05 15.75
CA VAL A 125 -48.77 -13.77 14.48
C VAL A 125 -49.54 -15.08 14.72
N LEU A 126 -49.12 -15.88 15.70
CA LEU A 126 -49.78 -17.15 16.04
C LEU A 126 -51.27 -16.96 16.41
N GLU A 127 -51.61 -15.96 17.25
CA GLU A 127 -53.01 -15.62 17.56
C GLU A 127 -53.85 -15.29 16.32
N ARG A 128 -53.23 -14.75 15.27
CA ARG A 128 -53.92 -14.35 14.03
C ARG A 128 -54.00 -15.48 13.02
N GLU A 129 -53.01 -16.36 12.98
CA GLU A 129 -53.08 -17.63 12.26
C GLU A 129 -54.20 -18.51 12.83
N GLU A 130 -54.30 -18.66 14.15
CA GLU A 130 -55.41 -19.38 14.82
C GLU A 130 -56.78 -18.77 14.48
N ALA A 131 -56.90 -17.43 14.51
CA ALA A 131 -58.13 -16.73 14.13
C ALA A 131 -58.49 -16.91 12.65
N LEU A 132 -57.49 -16.93 11.75
CA LEU A 132 -57.69 -17.16 10.32
C LEU A 132 -58.11 -18.60 10.02
N ILE A 133 -57.50 -19.59 10.68
CA ILE A 133 -57.90 -21.01 10.59
C ILE A 133 -59.36 -21.17 11.05
N LYS A 134 -59.74 -20.50 12.14
CA LYS A 134 -61.13 -20.51 12.62
C LYS A 134 -62.11 -19.91 11.61
N LEU A 135 -61.80 -18.75 11.03
CA LEU A 135 -62.60 -18.13 9.97
C LEU A 135 -62.72 -19.01 8.72
N GLN A 136 -61.65 -19.71 8.33
CA GLN A 136 -61.69 -20.68 7.24
C GLN A 136 -62.60 -21.88 7.56
N ALA A 137 -62.56 -22.39 8.80
CA ALA A 137 -63.43 -23.47 9.24
C ALA A 137 -64.91 -23.03 9.28
N ASP A 138 -65.21 -21.83 9.77
CA ASP A 138 -66.55 -21.24 9.77
C ASP A 138 -67.08 -21.06 8.33
N PHE A 139 -66.23 -20.62 7.39
CA PHE A 139 -66.58 -20.47 5.97
C PHE A 139 -66.82 -21.82 5.27
N ALA A 140 -65.99 -22.83 5.57
CA ALA A 140 -66.19 -24.19 5.07
C ALA A 140 -67.49 -24.82 5.61
N SER A 141 -67.81 -24.59 6.89
CA SER A 141 -69.07 -25.01 7.49
C SER A 141 -70.27 -24.33 6.83
N TYR A 142 -70.21 -23.01 6.62
CA TYR A 142 -71.29 -22.25 5.98
C TYR A 142 -71.59 -22.72 4.55
N THR A 143 -70.54 -22.87 3.73
CA THR A 143 -70.66 -23.33 2.34
C THR A 143 -71.16 -24.77 2.23
N ALA A 144 -70.86 -25.64 3.20
CA ALA A 144 -71.44 -26.98 3.29
C ALA A 144 -72.95 -26.96 3.60
N THR A 145 -73.43 -26.00 4.41
CA THR A 145 -74.84 -25.94 4.85
C THR A 145 -75.81 -25.24 3.90
N HIS A 146 -75.35 -24.39 2.96
CA HIS A 146 -76.21 -23.49 2.18
C HIS A 146 -76.01 -23.57 0.65
N ARG A 147 -76.01 -24.79 0.11
CA ARG A 147 -75.82 -25.04 -1.33
C ARG A 147 -77.16 -25.18 -2.07
N HIS A 148 -77.65 -24.08 -2.68
CA HIS A 148 -78.74 -24.12 -3.66
C HIS A 148 -78.21 -23.94 -5.10
N PRO A 149 -78.73 -24.65 -6.11
CA PRO A 149 -78.35 -24.43 -7.52
C PRO A 149 -79.00 -23.14 -8.06
N PRO A 150 -78.30 -22.32 -8.86
CA PRO A 150 -78.89 -21.14 -9.49
C PRO A 150 -79.77 -21.57 -10.67
N SER A 151 -81.04 -21.16 -10.65
CA SER A 151 -82.03 -21.50 -11.68
C SER A 151 -82.69 -20.24 -12.26
N SER A 152 -81.88 -19.38 -12.88
CA SER A 152 -82.35 -18.29 -13.74
C SER A 152 -81.42 -18.16 -14.97
N SER A 153 -82.00 -17.79 -16.12
CA SER A 153 -81.26 -17.74 -17.39
C SER A 153 -80.40 -16.49 -17.55
N GLU A 154 -80.67 -15.44 -16.78
CA GLU A 154 -80.01 -14.13 -16.88
C GLU A 154 -78.68 -14.16 -16.10
N ASP A 155 -78.70 -14.76 -14.90
CA ASP A 155 -77.49 -15.06 -14.12
C ASP A 155 -76.47 -15.88 -14.92
N CYS A 156 -76.92 -16.80 -15.77
CA CYS A 156 -76.05 -17.64 -16.59
C CYS A 156 -75.29 -16.87 -17.68
N GLU A 157 -75.87 -15.79 -18.24
CA GLU A 157 -75.20 -14.93 -19.21
C GLU A 157 -74.15 -14.04 -18.52
N ASP A 158 -74.47 -13.47 -17.36
CA ASP A 158 -73.52 -12.62 -16.64
C ASP A 158 -72.40 -13.43 -15.97
N ILE A 159 -72.69 -14.64 -15.48
CA ILE A 159 -71.65 -15.60 -15.06
C ILE A 159 -70.70 -15.93 -16.23
N LYS A 160 -71.19 -16.11 -17.47
CA LYS A 160 -70.29 -16.32 -18.63
C LYS A 160 -69.40 -15.11 -18.90
N LYS A 161 -69.93 -13.88 -18.79
CA LYS A 161 -69.14 -12.63 -18.98
C LYS A 161 -68.07 -12.51 -17.89
N ILE A 162 -68.42 -12.76 -16.64
CA ILE A 162 -67.50 -12.75 -15.50
C ILE A 162 -66.42 -13.83 -15.67
N LEU A 163 -66.80 -15.06 -16.03
CA LEU A 163 -65.84 -16.15 -16.30
C LEU A 163 -64.90 -15.82 -17.46
N LYS A 164 -65.39 -15.18 -18.53
CA LYS A 164 -64.54 -14.71 -19.65
C LYS A 164 -63.55 -13.64 -19.19
N HIS A 165 -64.00 -12.67 -18.39
CA HIS A 165 -63.13 -11.63 -17.86
C HIS A 165 -62.08 -12.19 -16.89
N LEU A 166 -62.46 -13.11 -16.00
CA LEU A 166 -61.53 -13.80 -15.09
C LEU A 166 -60.53 -14.68 -15.86
N GLN A 167 -60.95 -15.31 -16.95
CA GLN A 167 -60.06 -16.07 -17.84
C GLN A 167 -59.05 -15.15 -18.54
N GLU A 168 -59.50 -14.02 -19.10
CA GLU A 168 -58.62 -13.00 -19.70
C GLU A 168 -57.65 -12.40 -18.67
N GLN A 169 -58.11 -12.12 -17.45
CA GLN A 169 -57.28 -11.63 -16.35
C GLN A 169 -56.24 -12.67 -15.92
N LYS A 170 -56.64 -13.95 -15.82
CA LYS A 170 -55.74 -15.06 -15.47
C LYS A 170 -54.69 -15.29 -16.55
N ASP A 171 -55.05 -15.24 -17.84
CA ASP A 171 -54.08 -15.39 -18.92
C ASP A 171 -53.13 -14.17 -19.02
N SER A 172 -53.61 -12.95 -18.73
CA SER A 172 -52.74 -11.77 -18.56
C SER A 172 -51.79 -11.91 -17.36
N GLN A 173 -52.23 -12.50 -16.26
CA GLN A 173 -51.37 -12.79 -15.10
C GLN A 173 -50.34 -13.88 -15.42
N CYS A 174 -50.69 -14.90 -16.22
CA CYS A 174 -49.73 -15.89 -16.71
C CYS A 174 -48.61 -15.24 -17.53
N LEU A 175 -48.93 -14.29 -18.43
CA LEU A 175 -47.93 -13.53 -19.18
C LEU A 175 -46.99 -12.73 -18.25
N HIS A 176 -47.51 -12.04 -17.23
CA HIS A 176 -46.66 -11.35 -16.26
C HIS A 176 -45.78 -12.30 -15.44
N VAL A 177 -46.27 -13.50 -15.10
CA VAL A 177 -45.44 -14.53 -14.44
C VAL A 177 -44.31 -15.02 -15.37
N GLU A 178 -44.56 -15.15 -16.66
CA GLU A 178 -43.51 -15.47 -17.65
C GLU A 178 -42.48 -14.34 -17.80
N GLU A 179 -42.93 -13.08 -17.85
CA GLU A 179 -42.07 -11.89 -17.85
C GLU A 179 -41.17 -11.85 -16.61
N TYR A 180 -41.74 -12.06 -15.41
CA TYR A 180 -40.96 -12.13 -14.17
C TYR A 180 -40.03 -13.34 -14.12
N GLN A 181 -40.44 -14.52 -14.64
CA GLN A 181 -39.53 -15.66 -14.74
C GLN A 181 -38.35 -15.38 -15.67
N ASN A 182 -38.57 -14.67 -16.77
CA ASN A 182 -37.50 -14.30 -17.70
C ASN A 182 -36.56 -13.27 -17.08
N LEU A 183 -37.08 -12.23 -16.41
CA LEU A 183 -36.27 -11.29 -15.64
C LEU A 183 -35.44 -11.99 -14.54
N VAL A 184 -36.00 -12.99 -13.85
CA VAL A 184 -35.27 -13.80 -12.86
C VAL A 184 -34.18 -14.67 -13.50
N LYS A 185 -34.36 -15.15 -14.74
CA LYS A 185 -33.30 -15.85 -15.49
C LYS A 185 -32.18 -14.87 -15.88
N ASP A 186 -32.53 -13.70 -16.38
CA ASP A 186 -31.57 -12.67 -16.77
C ASP A 186 -30.73 -12.20 -15.57
N LEU A 187 -31.38 -11.88 -14.44
CA LEU A 187 -30.69 -11.53 -13.19
C LEU A 187 -29.81 -12.67 -12.64
N ARG A 188 -30.16 -13.94 -12.86
CA ARG A 188 -29.29 -15.09 -12.52
C ARG A 188 -28.06 -15.14 -13.41
N MET A 189 -28.20 -14.92 -14.73
CA MET A 189 -27.08 -14.86 -15.65
C MET A 189 -26.15 -13.68 -15.36
N GLU A 190 -26.71 -12.51 -15.03
CA GLU A 190 -25.93 -11.34 -14.58
C GLU A 190 -25.18 -11.62 -13.27
N LEU A 191 -25.83 -12.25 -12.28
CA LEU A 191 -25.19 -12.64 -11.03
C LEU A 191 -24.03 -13.63 -11.27
N GLU A 192 -24.21 -14.60 -12.15
CA GLU A 192 -23.16 -15.57 -12.49
C GLU A 192 -21.99 -14.90 -13.23
N ALA A 193 -22.26 -14.01 -14.18
CA ALA A 193 -21.24 -13.20 -14.86
C ALA A 193 -20.45 -12.30 -13.88
N VAL A 194 -21.14 -11.63 -12.95
CA VAL A 194 -20.51 -10.83 -11.87
C VAL A 194 -19.69 -11.72 -10.93
N SER A 195 -20.14 -12.95 -10.66
CA SER A 195 -19.39 -13.90 -9.82
C SER A 195 -18.08 -14.37 -10.47
N GLU A 196 -18.08 -14.63 -11.79
CA GLU A 196 -16.87 -14.99 -12.54
C GLU A 196 -15.96 -13.75 -12.70
N GLN A 197 -16.53 -12.56 -12.89
CA GLN A 197 -15.75 -11.30 -12.87
C GLN A 197 -15.06 -11.11 -11.52
N LYS A 198 -15.76 -11.28 -10.39
CA LYS A 198 -15.18 -11.23 -9.04
C LYS A 198 -14.06 -12.24 -8.86
N LYS A 199 -14.25 -13.48 -9.34
CA LYS A 199 -13.24 -14.54 -9.29
C LYS A 199 -11.99 -14.21 -10.12
N ASN A 200 -12.15 -13.56 -11.27
CA ASN A 200 -11.01 -13.12 -12.08
C ASN A 200 -10.28 -11.92 -11.43
N ILE A 201 -11.00 -10.91 -10.94
CA ILE A 201 -10.42 -9.80 -10.15
C ILE A 201 -9.64 -10.33 -8.94
N MET A 202 -10.15 -11.35 -8.24
CA MET A 202 -9.48 -11.96 -7.10
C MET A 202 -8.19 -12.71 -7.49
N LYS A 203 -8.15 -13.38 -8.65
CA LYS A 203 -6.91 -13.96 -9.19
C LYS A 203 -5.88 -12.88 -9.54
N ASP A 204 -6.32 -11.80 -10.20
CA ASP A 204 -5.46 -10.69 -10.57
C ASP A 204 -4.91 -9.96 -9.34
N MET A 205 -5.73 -9.83 -8.29
CA MET A 205 -5.32 -9.29 -6.98
C MET A 205 -4.25 -10.17 -6.32
N MET A 206 -4.43 -11.50 -6.28
CA MET A 206 -3.42 -12.43 -5.76
C MET A 206 -2.12 -12.41 -6.59
N LYS A 207 -2.20 -12.23 -7.92
CA LYS A 207 -1.01 -12.05 -8.77
C LYS A 207 -0.29 -10.74 -8.40
N LEU A 208 -1.01 -9.64 -8.27
CA LEU A 208 -0.45 -8.34 -7.88
C LEU A 208 0.16 -8.37 -6.46
N GLU A 209 -0.43 -9.09 -5.51
CA GLU A 209 0.15 -9.30 -4.17
C GLU A 209 1.48 -10.05 -4.25
N LEU A 210 1.55 -11.13 -5.04
CA LEU A 210 2.79 -11.88 -5.28
C LEU A 210 3.86 -11.02 -5.99
N ASP A 211 3.48 -10.28 -7.02
CA ASP A 211 4.38 -9.37 -7.75
C ASP A 211 4.90 -8.25 -6.82
N LEU A 212 4.06 -7.70 -5.93
CA LEU A 212 4.46 -6.72 -4.91
C LEU A 212 5.40 -7.32 -3.85
N HIS A 213 5.20 -8.59 -3.46
CA HIS A 213 6.13 -9.28 -2.58
C HIS A 213 7.51 -9.46 -3.26
N GLY A 214 7.54 -9.92 -4.51
CA GLY A 214 8.77 -10.05 -5.29
C GLY A 214 9.53 -8.72 -5.45
N LEU A 215 8.82 -7.63 -5.76
CA LEU A 215 9.42 -6.29 -5.87
C LEU A 215 9.99 -5.79 -4.53
N ARG A 216 9.35 -6.10 -3.39
CA ARG A 216 9.87 -5.77 -2.05
C ARG A 216 11.14 -6.56 -1.74
N GLU A 217 11.18 -7.85 -2.05
CA GLU A 217 12.37 -8.69 -1.88
C GLU A 217 13.53 -8.23 -2.76
N GLU A 218 13.28 -7.94 -4.05
CA GLU A 218 14.31 -7.42 -4.96
C GLU A 218 14.84 -6.04 -4.51
N THR A 219 13.94 -5.15 -4.05
CA THR A 219 14.33 -3.84 -3.49
C THR A 219 15.19 -4.01 -2.25
N SER A 220 14.83 -4.91 -1.34
CA SER A 220 15.61 -5.23 -0.13
C SER A 220 17.00 -5.79 -0.50
N ALA A 221 17.07 -6.72 -1.44
CA ALA A 221 18.33 -7.28 -1.94
C ALA A 221 19.17 -6.25 -2.73
N HIS A 222 18.56 -5.23 -3.33
CA HIS A 222 19.27 -4.09 -3.91
C HIS A 222 19.83 -3.16 -2.84
N MET A 223 19.06 -2.83 -1.79
CA MET A 223 19.56 -2.02 -0.67
C MET A 223 20.71 -2.73 0.05
N GLU A 224 20.61 -4.02 0.34
CA GLU A 224 21.68 -4.78 1.00
C GLU A 224 22.98 -4.80 0.15
N ARG A 225 22.86 -4.86 -1.18
CA ARG A 225 24.01 -4.69 -2.09
C ARG A 225 24.59 -3.28 -2.02
N LYS A 226 23.75 -2.24 -1.98
CA LYS A 226 24.21 -0.85 -1.85
C LYS A 226 24.88 -0.58 -0.51
N ASP A 227 24.38 -1.13 0.60
CA ASP A 227 25.02 -1.02 1.91
C ASP A 227 26.39 -1.70 1.92
N LYS A 228 26.52 -2.89 1.31
CA LYS A 228 27.82 -3.56 1.11
C LYS A 228 28.79 -2.72 0.28
N GLU A 229 28.33 -2.10 -0.82
CA GLU A 229 29.13 -1.17 -1.62
C GLU A 229 29.56 0.07 -0.81
N VAL A 230 28.65 0.67 -0.03
CA VAL A 230 28.93 1.84 0.83
C VAL A 230 29.98 1.50 1.90
N VAL A 231 29.90 0.33 2.54
CA VAL A 231 30.88 -0.12 3.53
C VAL A 231 32.27 -0.32 2.89
N ILE A 232 32.33 -0.88 1.67
CA ILE A 232 33.59 -1.03 0.92
C ILE A 232 34.18 0.34 0.58
N LEU A 233 33.36 1.29 0.09
CA LEU A 233 33.79 2.65 -0.25
C LEU A 233 34.24 3.42 1.01
N GLN A 234 33.56 3.29 2.14
CA GLN A 234 33.97 3.89 3.41
C GLN A 234 35.31 3.34 3.89
N ARG A 235 35.52 2.01 3.86
CA ARG A 235 36.83 1.42 4.17
C ARG A 235 37.92 1.99 3.24
N ARG A 236 37.66 2.07 1.94
CA ARG A 236 38.64 2.59 0.99
C ARG A 236 38.96 4.08 1.20
N LEU A 237 37.97 4.87 1.61
CA LEU A 237 38.16 6.27 1.97
C LEU A 237 39.00 6.41 3.25
N GLN A 238 38.78 5.56 4.26
CA GLN A 238 39.62 5.50 5.46
C GLN A 238 41.07 5.10 5.13
N GLU A 239 41.29 4.09 4.29
CA GLU A 239 42.62 3.70 3.81
C GLU A 239 43.35 4.87 3.13
N LEU A 240 42.69 5.57 2.21
CA LEU A 240 43.24 6.75 1.53
C LEU A 240 43.52 7.90 2.50
N GLN A 241 42.65 8.12 3.49
CA GLN A 241 42.86 9.15 4.51
C GLN A 241 44.07 8.84 5.41
N ILE A 242 44.27 7.57 5.79
CA ILE A 242 45.47 7.12 6.51
C ILE A 242 46.72 7.40 5.66
N GLN A 243 46.75 6.94 4.40
CA GLN A 243 47.87 7.18 3.48
C GLN A 243 48.17 8.67 3.28
N PHE A 244 47.14 9.52 3.22
CA PHE A 244 47.31 10.97 3.15
C PHE A 244 47.97 11.52 4.42
N THR A 245 47.53 11.12 5.62
CA THR A 245 48.17 11.58 6.88
C THR A 245 49.61 11.06 7.04
N GLU A 246 49.93 9.86 6.55
CA GLU A 246 51.30 9.34 6.54
C GLU A 246 52.18 10.12 5.56
N THR A 247 51.66 10.44 4.38
CA THR A 247 52.34 11.28 3.38
C THR A 247 52.59 12.68 3.94
N GLN A 248 51.62 13.28 4.63
CA GLN A 248 51.78 14.57 5.29
C GLN A 248 52.85 14.53 6.40
N LYS A 249 52.86 13.47 7.23
CA LYS A 249 53.92 13.26 8.24
C LYS A 249 55.31 13.09 7.62
N LEU A 250 55.41 12.45 6.45
CA LEU A 250 56.66 12.34 5.70
C LEU A 250 57.08 13.69 5.08
N GLY A 251 56.14 14.49 4.61
CA GLY A 251 56.37 15.88 4.19
C GLY A 251 57.01 16.70 5.31
N LEU A 252 56.34 16.79 6.47
CA LEU A 252 56.84 17.52 7.64
C LEU A 252 58.23 17.06 8.12
N LYS A 253 58.58 15.78 7.94
CA LYS A 253 59.94 15.27 8.22
C LYS A 253 60.97 15.77 7.21
N LYS A 254 60.62 15.85 5.93
CA LYS A 254 61.48 16.43 4.88
C LYS A 254 61.66 17.93 5.08
N ASP A 255 60.60 18.64 5.42
CA ASP A 255 60.63 20.09 5.64
C ASP A 255 61.54 20.44 6.82
N LYS A 256 61.47 19.69 7.93
CA LYS A 256 62.43 19.83 9.05
C LYS A 256 63.87 19.57 8.64
N LEU A 257 64.11 18.50 7.87
CA LEU A 257 65.47 18.18 7.42
C LEU A 257 66.01 19.20 6.40
N LEU A 258 65.14 19.85 5.62
CA LEU A 258 65.49 21.00 4.79
C LEU A 258 65.87 22.20 5.67
N GLN A 259 65.06 22.54 6.67
CA GLN A 259 65.36 23.61 7.61
C GLN A 259 66.73 23.39 8.32
N GLU A 260 66.99 22.18 8.84
CA GLU A 260 68.28 21.82 9.44
C GLU A 260 69.46 21.96 8.43
N LYS A 261 69.20 21.73 7.13
CA LYS A 261 70.21 21.92 6.08
C LYS A 261 70.44 23.40 5.76
N ASP A 262 69.39 24.20 5.71
CA ASP A 262 69.49 25.64 5.47
C ASP A 262 70.18 26.34 6.65
N GLU A 263 69.88 25.97 7.90
CA GLU A 263 70.56 26.45 9.11
C GLU A 263 72.07 26.12 9.09
N MET A 264 72.42 24.87 8.74
CA MET A 264 73.81 24.45 8.53
C MET A 264 74.51 25.23 7.40
N LEU A 265 73.81 25.49 6.30
CA LEU A 265 74.35 26.23 5.15
C LEU A 265 74.64 27.68 5.56
N HIS A 266 73.73 28.31 6.32
CA HIS A 266 73.89 29.69 6.77
C HIS A 266 75.02 29.85 7.80
N GLU A 267 75.26 28.87 8.66
CA GLU A 267 76.44 28.88 9.55
C GLU A 267 77.75 28.70 8.76
N LEU A 268 77.76 27.86 7.70
CA LEU A 268 78.91 27.75 6.78
C LEU A 268 79.16 29.04 5.98
N GLU A 269 78.13 29.75 5.53
CA GLU A 269 78.25 31.07 4.90
C GLU A 269 78.88 32.10 5.85
N LYS A 270 78.48 32.07 7.12
CA LYS A 270 79.01 32.93 8.19
C LYS A 270 80.46 32.60 8.53
N GLU A 271 80.84 31.32 8.62
CA GLU A 271 82.25 30.91 8.74
C GLU A 271 83.07 31.36 7.53
N LEU A 272 82.56 31.18 6.31
CA LEU A 272 83.22 31.64 5.09
C LEU A 272 83.44 33.15 5.08
N ALA A 273 82.42 33.93 5.46
CA ALA A 273 82.53 35.39 5.61
C ALA A 273 83.55 35.78 6.71
N GLN A 274 83.62 35.04 7.81
CA GLN A 274 84.62 35.26 8.86
C GLN A 274 86.05 34.96 8.35
N VAL A 275 86.24 33.88 7.59
CA VAL A 275 87.52 33.54 6.95
C VAL A 275 87.92 34.61 5.95
N GLN A 276 87.02 35.06 5.07
CA GLN A 276 87.27 36.15 4.11
C GLN A 276 87.68 37.45 4.81
N ASN A 277 86.95 37.85 5.87
CA ASN A 277 87.32 39.01 6.69
C ASN A 277 88.69 38.85 7.37
N SER A 278 89.06 37.64 7.79
CA SER A 278 90.38 37.36 8.38
C SER A 278 91.51 37.43 7.35
N LEU A 279 91.25 36.94 6.14
CA LEU A 279 92.17 37.00 5.00
C LEU A 279 92.42 38.45 4.59
N MET A 280 91.37 39.25 4.42
CA MET A 280 91.48 40.66 4.04
C MET A 280 92.24 41.49 5.09
N LYS A 281 92.10 41.17 6.39
CA LYS A 281 92.92 41.76 7.46
C LYS A 281 94.40 41.37 7.35
N LYS A 282 94.70 40.12 6.99
CA LYS A 282 96.07 39.64 6.76
C LYS A 282 96.69 40.25 5.52
N GLU A 283 95.91 40.45 4.46
CA GLU A 283 96.30 41.11 3.23
C GLU A 283 96.67 42.59 3.48
N MET A 284 95.83 43.34 4.21
CA MET A 284 96.18 44.73 4.62
C MET A 284 97.43 44.82 5.52
N GLU A 285 97.66 43.86 6.42
CA GLU A 285 98.89 43.83 7.22
C GLU A 285 100.11 43.47 6.35
N LEU A 286 99.94 42.62 5.33
CA LEU A 286 100.99 42.30 4.36
C LEU A 286 101.33 43.50 3.48
N GLU A 287 100.36 44.25 2.97
CA GLU A 287 100.59 45.53 2.27
C GLU A 287 101.32 46.56 3.16
N LYS A 288 101.02 46.58 4.46
CA LYS A 288 101.68 47.46 5.43
C LYS A 288 103.13 47.03 5.69
N GLN A 289 103.38 45.72 5.81
CA GLN A 289 104.75 45.18 5.89
C GLN A 289 105.52 45.39 4.59
N GLN A 290 104.86 45.32 3.43
CA GLN A 290 105.47 45.59 2.13
C GLN A 290 105.87 47.07 1.98
N ARG A 291 105.00 48.01 2.41
CA ARG A 291 105.34 49.44 2.53
C ARG A 291 106.54 49.67 3.46
N MET A 292 106.52 49.10 4.66
CA MET A 292 107.64 49.18 5.61
C MET A 292 108.93 48.57 5.02
N THR A 293 108.83 47.48 4.25
CA THR A 293 109.98 46.87 3.57
C THR A 293 110.54 47.81 2.51
N THR A 294 109.71 48.48 1.72
CA THR A 294 110.18 49.48 0.75
C THR A 294 110.80 50.72 1.41
N GLU A 295 110.30 51.16 2.57
CA GLU A 295 110.92 52.23 3.38
C GLU A 295 112.29 51.79 3.95
N LEU A 296 112.41 50.52 4.35
CA LEU A 296 113.67 49.93 4.78
C LEU A 296 114.65 49.72 3.62
N GLU A 297 114.18 49.38 2.42
CA GLU A 297 115.02 49.31 1.22
C GLU A 297 115.54 50.69 0.81
N ILE A 298 114.72 51.75 0.92
CA ILE A 298 115.16 53.14 0.71
C ILE A 298 116.24 53.52 1.72
N THR A 299 116.03 53.27 3.02
CA THR A 299 117.05 53.59 4.04
C THR A 299 118.31 52.72 3.94
N ILE A 300 118.23 51.50 3.41
CA ILE A 300 119.40 50.67 3.05
C ILE A 300 120.11 51.20 1.79
N GLN A 301 119.39 51.78 0.83
CA GLN A 301 119.95 52.46 -0.33
C GLN A 301 120.72 53.72 0.10
N GLU A 302 120.18 54.48 1.07
CA GLU A 302 120.80 55.67 1.67
C GLU A 302 122.03 55.30 2.51
N LEU A 303 121.95 54.26 3.36
CA LEU A 303 123.08 53.75 4.15
C LEU A 303 124.23 53.17 3.31
N LYS A 304 123.99 52.83 2.03
CA LYS A 304 125.04 52.39 1.10
C LYS A 304 125.84 53.53 0.47
N GLN A 305 125.55 54.81 0.76
CA GLN A 305 126.31 55.95 0.25
C GLN A 305 127.26 56.62 1.26
N ASP A 306 127.32 56.22 2.54
CA ASP A 306 128.10 56.98 3.55
C ASP A 306 129.10 56.14 4.41
N LYS A 307 130.39 56.50 4.27
CA LYS A 307 131.57 56.27 5.15
C LYS A 307 132.29 54.91 5.27
N SER A 308 133.59 54.99 4.96
CA SER A 308 134.70 54.64 5.87
C SER A 308 135.70 55.84 5.89
N ARG A 309 136.42 56.21 6.97
CA ARG A 309 137.57 55.51 7.56
C ARG A 309 138.11 56.18 8.86
N ALA A 310 138.26 55.42 9.95
CA ALA A 310 139.29 55.43 11.05
C ALA A 310 139.64 56.74 11.84
N GLU A 311 140.28 56.79 13.04
CA GLU A 311 141.03 55.80 13.88
C GLU A 311 141.24 56.32 15.34
N CYS A 312 141.95 55.61 16.26
CA CYS A 312 142.12 56.03 17.67
C CYS A 312 143.38 55.50 18.44
N GLY A 313 144.07 56.36 19.22
CA GLY A 313 144.66 56.03 20.55
C GLY A 313 146.15 55.62 20.74
N THR A 314 146.91 56.40 21.53
CA THR A 314 148.09 56.00 22.38
C THR A 314 148.14 56.95 23.60
N LEU A 315 148.57 56.59 24.82
CA LEU A 315 149.89 56.11 25.26
C LEU A 315 149.81 55.16 26.47
N ARG A 316 150.81 54.28 26.60
CA ARG A 316 151.08 53.44 27.78
C ARG A 316 152.59 53.32 27.98
N ALA A 317 153.10 53.87 29.08
CA ALA A 317 154.33 53.51 29.80
C ALA A 317 154.92 54.75 30.50
N GLU A 318 155.51 54.69 31.70
CA GLU A 318 155.52 53.66 32.76
C GLU A 318 155.80 54.44 34.07
N ILE A 319 155.22 54.13 35.22
CA ILE A 319 155.66 53.03 36.10
C ILE A 319 157.20 52.96 36.27
N GLN A 320 157.90 54.10 36.25
CA GLN A 320 159.18 54.23 36.94
C GLN A 320 159.01 54.93 38.28
N LYS A 321 158.39 54.17 39.18
CA LYS A 321 158.60 54.18 40.62
C LYS A 321 158.12 55.44 41.35
N LEU A 322 156.99 55.34 42.05
CA LEU A 322 156.86 54.64 43.34
C LEU A 322 157.61 55.37 44.45
N LYS A 323 156.92 55.45 45.59
CA LYS A 323 157.50 55.39 46.95
C LYS A 323 158.37 56.56 47.38
N ASP A 324 158.35 56.97 48.64
CA ASP A 324 157.37 56.89 49.74
C ASP A 324 157.67 58.22 50.48
N SER A 325 156.75 58.95 51.10
CA SER A 325 155.73 58.52 52.06
C SER A 325 154.71 59.69 52.10
N LEU A 326 153.38 59.52 52.17
CA LEU A 326 152.60 58.66 53.08
C LEU A 326 152.91 58.98 54.56
N GLU A 327 151.86 59.20 55.36
CA GLU A 327 151.94 59.59 56.77
C GLU A 327 152.62 60.97 57.00
N GLU A 328 152.08 61.89 57.80
CA GLU A 328 151.36 61.66 59.06
C GLU A 328 150.20 62.64 59.35
N THR A 329 149.61 63.29 58.33
CA THR A 329 148.51 64.28 58.53
C THR A 329 147.15 63.87 57.95
N GLN A 330 146.99 62.61 57.50
CA GLN A 330 145.76 62.12 56.86
C GLN A 330 144.75 61.42 57.80
N GLN A 331 145.02 61.33 59.11
CA GLN A 331 144.22 60.53 60.05
C GLN A 331 142.96 61.24 60.61
N GLN A 332 142.90 62.58 60.62
CA GLN A 332 141.85 63.31 61.38
C GLN A 332 140.62 63.79 60.59
N GLN A 333 140.61 63.72 59.26
CA GLN A 333 139.50 64.25 58.44
C GLN A 333 138.50 63.18 57.94
N LYS A 334 138.73 61.89 58.25
CA LYS A 334 137.99 60.77 57.65
C LYS A 334 136.64 60.42 58.31
N LEU A 335 136.41 60.85 59.56
CA LEU A 335 135.22 60.48 60.34
C LEU A 335 133.96 61.31 60.06
N ALA A 336 134.10 62.56 59.58
CA ALA A 336 132.94 63.44 59.36
C ALA A 336 132.13 63.13 58.09
N ALA A 337 132.73 62.47 57.09
CA ALA A 337 132.09 62.22 55.80
C ALA A 337 131.15 61.00 55.81
N GLN A 338 131.32 60.06 56.74
CA GLN A 338 130.63 58.76 56.71
C GLN A 338 129.17 58.84 57.19
N GLN A 339 128.83 59.77 58.10
CA GLN A 339 127.47 59.94 58.62
C GLN A 339 126.53 60.67 57.62
N ALA A 340 127.07 61.49 56.72
CA ALA A 340 126.26 62.25 55.75
C ALA A 340 125.70 61.39 54.58
N ALA A 341 126.24 60.19 54.37
CA ALA A 341 125.75 59.25 53.35
C ALA A 341 124.52 58.46 53.84
N GLN A 342 124.55 57.97 55.08
CA GLN A 342 123.50 57.11 55.64
C GLN A 342 122.12 57.79 55.67
N TYR A 343 122.04 59.05 56.08
CA TYR A 343 120.78 59.81 56.08
C TYR A 343 120.17 60.03 54.68
N LYS A 344 120.97 60.07 53.61
CA LYS A 344 120.43 60.19 52.24
C LYS A 344 119.83 58.88 51.74
N GLU A 345 120.41 57.75 52.14
CA GLU A 345 119.95 56.42 51.75
C GLU A 345 118.64 56.06 52.48
N GLU A 346 118.52 56.40 53.77
CA GLU A 346 117.26 56.26 54.53
C GLU A 346 116.12 57.11 53.95
N ILE A 347 116.36 58.36 53.52
CA ILE A 347 115.35 59.22 52.90
C ILE A 347 114.85 58.64 51.57
N LEU A 348 115.75 58.08 50.74
CA LEU A 348 115.38 57.41 49.50
C LEU A 348 114.59 56.12 49.75
N LEU A 349 114.99 55.32 50.75
CA LEU A 349 114.28 54.11 51.15
C LEU A 349 112.87 54.44 51.67
N ALA A 350 112.74 55.47 52.51
CA ALA A 350 111.45 55.96 53.01
C ALA A 350 110.53 56.47 51.89
N LYS A 351 111.08 57.19 50.90
CA LYS A 351 110.31 57.65 49.72
C LYS A 351 109.82 56.47 48.87
N ASN A 352 110.70 55.50 48.58
CA ASN A 352 110.32 54.31 47.83
C ASN A 352 109.24 53.51 48.55
N ASN A 353 109.35 53.34 49.88
CA ASN A 353 108.33 52.68 50.70
C ASN A 353 106.97 53.42 50.69
N LEU A 354 106.99 54.76 50.68
CA LEU A 354 105.78 55.58 50.57
C LEU A 354 105.11 55.42 49.19
N GLU A 355 105.87 55.45 48.10
CA GLU A 355 105.36 55.22 46.74
C GLU A 355 104.81 53.79 46.55
N ASP A 356 105.45 52.79 47.16
CA ASP A 356 105.00 51.40 47.17
C ASP A 356 103.70 51.23 47.97
N ALA A 357 103.57 51.92 49.11
CA ALA A 357 102.33 51.98 49.89
C ALA A 357 101.20 52.70 49.12
N GLN A 358 101.50 53.79 48.42
CA GLN A 358 100.54 54.52 47.58
C GLN A 358 100.04 53.66 46.41
N ARG A 359 100.93 52.92 45.73
CA ARG A 359 100.54 51.96 44.67
C ARG A 359 99.68 50.82 45.22
N LYS A 360 99.98 50.29 46.40
CA LYS A 360 99.15 49.27 47.07
C LYS A 360 97.75 49.81 47.43
N LEU A 361 97.66 51.02 48.00
CA LEU A 361 96.38 51.66 48.29
C LEU A 361 95.54 51.88 47.03
N GLN A 362 96.13 52.38 45.94
CA GLN A 362 95.43 52.53 44.65
C GLN A 362 94.92 51.19 44.09
N SER A 363 95.70 50.11 44.22
CA SER A 363 95.27 48.76 43.84
C SER A 363 94.09 48.27 44.67
N TYR A 364 94.08 48.52 45.99
CA TYR A 364 92.92 48.21 46.83
C TYR A 364 91.69 49.04 46.47
N THR A 365 91.83 50.35 46.24
CA THR A 365 90.69 51.20 45.80
C THR A 365 90.11 50.74 44.45
N PHE A 366 90.95 50.32 43.51
CA PHE A 366 90.49 49.75 42.23
C PHE A 366 89.74 48.42 42.42
N LEU A 367 90.29 47.50 43.23
CA LEU A 367 89.66 46.22 43.54
C LEU A 367 88.33 46.40 44.29
N GLU A 368 88.25 47.38 45.19
CA GLU A 368 87.04 47.70 45.94
C GLU A 368 85.97 48.32 45.03
N LYS A 369 86.36 49.22 44.11
CA LYS A 369 85.48 49.73 43.05
C LYS A 369 84.93 48.59 42.17
N GLN A 370 85.78 47.70 41.70
CA GLN A 370 85.37 46.52 40.90
C GLN A 370 84.40 45.62 41.68
N LYS A 371 84.63 45.39 42.98
CA LYS A 371 83.70 44.67 43.86
C LYS A 371 82.36 45.39 43.99
N THR A 372 82.34 46.71 44.17
CA THR A 372 81.07 47.46 44.25
C THR A 372 80.29 47.43 42.94
N GLU A 373 80.95 47.52 41.78
CA GLU A 373 80.33 47.37 40.46
C GLU A 373 79.74 45.96 40.28
N THR A 374 80.48 44.92 40.69
CA THR A 374 80.02 43.51 40.65
C THR A 374 78.80 43.30 41.56
N ILE A 375 78.79 43.88 42.77
CA ILE A 375 77.65 43.80 43.70
C ILE A 375 76.42 44.50 43.13
N GLN A 376 76.59 45.65 42.46
CA GLN A 376 75.48 46.37 41.82
C GLN A 376 74.93 45.63 40.60
N GLU A 377 75.76 44.90 39.84
CA GLU A 377 75.31 44.00 38.77
C GLU A 377 74.48 42.85 39.34
N LEU A 378 75.02 42.11 40.32
CA LEU A 378 74.32 41.00 40.98
C LEU A 378 73.00 41.44 41.64
N GLN A 379 72.92 42.65 42.20
CA GLN A 379 71.67 43.21 42.71
C GLN A 379 70.64 43.49 41.62
N ARG A 380 71.07 43.96 40.44
CA ARG A 380 70.18 44.15 39.27
C ARG A 380 69.72 42.82 38.69
N GLU A 381 70.59 41.82 38.62
CA GLU A 381 70.23 40.46 38.22
C GLU A 381 69.23 39.81 39.18
N LEU A 382 69.45 39.92 40.50
CA LEU A 382 68.50 39.44 41.52
C LEU A 382 67.12 40.10 41.39
N GLN A 383 67.08 41.42 41.23
CA GLN A 383 65.80 42.14 41.02
C GLN A 383 65.12 41.75 39.71
N LYS A 384 65.88 41.45 38.65
CA LYS A 384 65.34 40.96 37.39
C LYS A 384 64.75 39.56 37.56
N LEU A 385 65.52 38.60 38.08
CA LEU A 385 65.07 37.23 38.34
C LEU A 385 63.86 37.17 39.27
N GLN A 386 63.78 38.06 40.26
CA GLN A 386 62.62 38.15 41.16
C GLN A 386 61.35 38.65 40.44
N LYS A 387 61.48 39.55 39.47
CA LYS A 387 60.36 39.99 38.60
C LYS A 387 59.98 38.91 37.59
N ASP A 388 60.96 38.29 36.94
CA ASP A 388 60.74 37.21 35.97
C ASP A 388 60.04 36.00 36.65
N SER A 389 60.39 35.69 37.91
CA SER A 389 59.73 34.67 38.73
C SER A 389 58.29 35.05 39.13
N LEU A 390 57.96 36.33 39.30
CA LEU A 390 56.59 36.79 39.56
C LEU A 390 55.74 36.65 38.30
N ILE A 391 56.25 37.10 37.15
CA ILE A 391 55.58 36.98 35.85
C ILE A 391 55.32 35.51 35.50
N ALA A 392 56.32 34.63 35.65
CA ALA A 392 56.14 33.19 35.44
C ALA A 392 55.11 32.57 36.41
N GLY A 393 55.00 33.07 37.64
CA GLY A 393 53.96 32.66 38.60
C GLY A 393 52.55 33.10 38.18
N GLU A 394 52.42 34.32 37.67
CA GLU A 394 51.16 34.87 37.13
C GLU A 394 50.73 34.13 35.85
N GLU A 395 51.66 33.74 34.98
CA GLU A 395 51.39 32.93 33.77
C GLU A 395 51.07 31.46 34.08
N LEU A 396 51.58 30.90 35.18
CA LEU A 396 51.24 29.53 35.61
C LEU A 396 49.83 29.44 36.24
N ALA A 397 49.31 30.51 36.83
CA ALA A 397 47.98 30.54 37.43
C ALA A 397 46.81 30.21 36.46
N PRO A 398 46.68 30.81 35.26
CA PRO A 398 45.63 30.45 34.30
C PRO A 398 45.84 29.04 33.73
N ASN A 399 47.10 28.61 33.51
CA ASN A 399 47.40 27.25 33.05
C ASN A 399 46.94 26.20 34.06
N ARG A 400 47.15 26.44 35.36
CA ARG A 400 46.65 25.57 36.43
C ARG A 400 45.13 25.50 36.46
N LYS A 401 44.43 26.64 36.37
CA LYS A 401 42.97 26.68 36.27
C LYS A 401 42.48 25.88 35.06
N ARG A 402 43.11 26.02 33.90
CA ARG A 402 42.73 25.28 32.69
C ARG A 402 42.92 23.76 32.84
N ILE A 403 43.93 23.31 33.57
CA ILE A 403 44.11 21.88 33.90
C ILE A 403 43.00 21.38 34.85
N GLU A 404 42.62 22.17 35.86
CA GLU A 404 41.54 21.84 36.79
C GLU A 404 40.16 21.80 36.08
N GLU A 405 39.90 22.73 35.16
CA GLU A 405 38.75 22.71 34.24
C GLU A 405 38.73 21.46 33.37
N LEU A 406 39.80 21.20 32.61
CA LEU A 406 39.91 20.03 31.72
C LEU A 406 39.78 18.70 32.48
N THR A 407 40.29 18.62 33.71
CA THR A 407 40.13 17.45 34.58
C THR A 407 38.67 17.27 34.99
N SER A 408 37.95 18.36 35.26
CA SER A 408 36.52 18.36 35.58
C SER A 408 35.68 17.96 34.37
N GLU A 409 35.93 18.56 33.19
CA GLU A 409 35.32 18.23 31.90
C GLU A 409 35.50 16.72 31.58
N LEU A 410 36.72 16.18 31.75
CA LEU A 410 37.03 14.77 31.52
C LEU A 410 36.29 13.85 32.51
N SER A 411 36.17 14.24 33.78
CA SER A 411 35.39 13.49 34.78
C SER A 411 33.89 13.43 34.44
N GLU A 412 33.35 14.49 33.85
CA GLU A 412 31.95 14.56 33.44
C GLU A 412 31.70 13.77 32.15
N ALA A 413 32.59 13.89 31.17
CA ALA A 413 32.56 13.08 29.95
C ALA A 413 32.62 11.58 30.27
N ARG A 414 33.47 11.18 31.24
CA ARG A 414 33.57 9.79 31.70
C ARG A 414 32.27 9.29 32.36
N ARG A 415 31.61 10.12 33.18
CA ARG A 415 30.27 9.78 33.73
C ARG A 415 29.21 9.64 32.63
N LYS A 416 29.18 10.55 31.65
CA LYS A 416 28.25 10.49 30.51
C LYS A 416 28.46 9.21 29.69
N LEU A 417 29.72 8.82 29.45
CA LEU A 417 30.06 7.57 28.77
C LEU A 417 29.57 6.34 29.56
N GLU A 418 29.78 6.30 30.88
CA GLU A 418 29.33 5.17 31.72
C GLU A 418 27.80 5.04 31.77
N ILE A 419 27.07 6.17 31.75
CA ILE A 419 25.60 6.18 31.63
C ILE A 419 25.18 5.62 30.26
N SER A 420 25.77 6.12 29.17
CA SER A 420 25.49 5.65 27.81
C SER A 420 25.83 4.18 27.60
N GLU A 421 26.88 3.65 28.24
CA GLU A 421 27.17 2.22 28.24
C GLU A 421 26.12 1.38 28.98
N LYS A 422 25.56 1.88 30.08
CA LYS A 422 24.48 1.19 30.82
C LYS A 422 23.18 1.18 30.01
N GLU A 423 22.82 2.31 29.41
CA GLU A 423 21.70 2.43 28.47
C GLU A 423 21.88 1.47 27.29
N LYS A 424 23.06 1.44 26.66
CA LYS A 424 23.38 0.50 25.57
C LYS A 424 23.19 -0.96 25.98
N ARG A 425 23.65 -1.36 27.18
CA ARG A 425 23.45 -2.74 27.68
C ARG A 425 21.98 -3.05 27.94
N GLN A 426 21.22 -2.08 28.44
CA GLN A 426 19.78 -2.21 28.65
C GLN A 426 19.03 -2.37 27.31
N PHE A 427 19.34 -1.53 26.32
CA PHE A 427 18.79 -1.66 24.97
C PHE A 427 19.14 -3.03 24.36
N GLN A 428 20.39 -3.48 24.44
CA GLN A 428 20.80 -4.81 23.96
C GLN A 428 20.02 -5.95 24.64
N LYS A 429 19.75 -5.87 25.96
CA LYS A 429 18.90 -6.83 26.66
C LYS A 429 17.47 -6.81 26.13
N THR A 430 16.87 -5.63 25.97
CA THR A 430 15.50 -5.52 25.42
C THR A 430 15.41 -5.99 23.98
N THR A 431 16.43 -5.77 23.14
CA THR A 431 16.47 -6.30 21.77
C THR A 431 16.50 -7.82 21.78
N ALA A 432 17.35 -8.45 22.59
CA ALA A 432 17.40 -9.91 22.72
C ALA A 432 16.07 -10.50 23.23
N GLU A 433 15.39 -9.84 24.17
CA GLU A 433 14.07 -10.24 24.66
C GLU A 433 12.97 -10.13 23.58
N GLN A 434 13.03 -9.10 22.72
CA GLN A 434 12.10 -8.96 21.59
C GLN A 434 12.42 -9.98 20.47
N ASP A 435 13.69 -10.27 20.20
CA ASP A 435 14.10 -11.31 19.26
C ASP A 435 13.60 -12.69 19.72
N MET A 436 13.66 -13.00 21.02
CA MET A 436 13.08 -14.25 21.55
C MET A 436 11.56 -14.30 21.33
N LYS A 437 10.82 -13.24 21.66
CA LYS A 437 9.37 -13.16 21.40
C LYS A 437 9.01 -13.27 19.92
N LEU A 438 9.80 -12.67 19.03
CA LEU A 438 9.61 -12.78 17.59
C LEU A 438 9.78 -14.23 17.11
N ASN A 439 10.78 -14.94 17.63
CA ASN A 439 10.98 -16.36 17.33
C ASN A 439 9.84 -17.24 17.87
N GLU A 440 9.32 -16.97 19.07
CA GLU A 440 8.14 -17.66 19.63
C GLU A 440 6.89 -17.44 18.77
N LEU A 441 6.65 -16.20 18.32
CA LEU A 441 5.54 -15.86 17.42
C LEU A 441 5.70 -16.51 16.03
N LEU A 442 6.91 -16.59 15.49
CA LEU A 442 7.21 -17.29 14.24
C LEU A 442 6.92 -18.79 14.36
N GLU A 443 7.25 -19.43 15.48
CA GLU A 443 6.94 -20.84 15.70
C GLU A 443 5.43 -21.07 15.86
N HIS A 444 4.72 -20.19 16.58
CA HIS A 444 3.26 -20.18 16.63
C HIS A 444 2.61 -20.05 15.24
N LEU A 445 3.14 -19.18 14.38
CA LEU A 445 2.68 -19.03 12.99
C LEU A 445 2.87 -20.31 12.17
N LYS A 446 3.99 -21.04 12.34
CA LYS A 446 4.19 -22.35 11.67
C LYS A 446 3.16 -23.38 12.13
N ILE A 447 2.86 -23.43 13.44
CA ILE A 447 1.85 -24.34 13.99
C ILE A 447 0.46 -24.02 13.40
N LEU A 448 0.07 -22.75 13.35
CA LEU A 448 -1.20 -22.33 12.74
C LEU A 448 -1.25 -22.64 11.23
N GLN A 449 -0.14 -22.42 10.51
CA GLN A 449 -0.03 -22.76 9.08
C GLN A 449 -0.17 -24.27 8.84
N HIS A 450 0.40 -25.10 9.72
CA HIS A 450 0.26 -26.55 9.65
C HIS A 450 -1.19 -26.99 9.89
N GLN A 451 -1.83 -26.48 10.95
CA GLN A 451 -3.25 -26.74 11.25
C GLN A 451 -4.17 -26.31 10.10
N HIS A 452 -3.93 -25.16 9.48
CA HIS A 452 -4.71 -24.71 8.32
C HIS A 452 -4.52 -25.63 7.11
N ARG A 453 -3.32 -26.17 6.88
CA ARG A 453 -3.06 -27.17 5.83
C ARG A 453 -3.80 -28.49 6.11
N GLU A 454 -3.82 -28.95 7.37
CA GLU A 454 -4.60 -30.14 7.77
C GLU A 454 -6.10 -29.92 7.57
N GLN A 455 -6.65 -28.80 8.05
CA GLN A 455 -8.07 -28.44 7.84
C GLN A 455 -8.43 -28.34 6.36
N ALA A 456 -7.56 -27.76 5.53
CA ALA A 456 -7.75 -27.71 4.08
C ALA A 456 -7.79 -29.13 3.47
N SER A 457 -6.90 -30.04 3.89
CA SER A 457 -6.90 -31.43 3.40
C SER A 457 -8.17 -32.20 3.82
N ALA A 458 -8.62 -32.04 5.07
CA ALA A 458 -9.86 -32.63 5.55
C ALA A 458 -11.09 -32.08 4.82
N LYS A 459 -11.11 -30.77 4.52
CA LYS A 459 -12.17 -30.14 3.71
C LYS A 459 -12.20 -30.72 2.30
N THR A 460 -11.05 -30.96 1.67
CA THR A 460 -11.00 -31.60 0.34
C THR A 460 -11.57 -33.01 0.38
N SER A 461 -11.15 -33.85 1.34
CA SER A 461 -11.68 -35.22 1.53
C SER A 461 -13.21 -35.21 1.70
N LEU A 462 -13.74 -34.37 2.58
CA LEU A 462 -15.18 -34.23 2.80
C LEU A 462 -15.93 -33.70 1.56
N THR A 463 -15.28 -32.93 0.70
CA THR A 463 -15.86 -32.45 -0.55
C THR A 463 -15.92 -33.57 -1.59
N GLU A 464 -14.88 -34.41 -1.67
CA GLU A 464 -14.84 -35.61 -2.53
C GLU A 464 -15.89 -36.65 -2.07
N GLU A 465 -15.99 -36.91 -0.77
CA GLU A 465 -17.03 -37.77 -0.18
C GLU A 465 -18.45 -37.25 -0.50
N LEU A 466 -18.69 -35.94 -0.40
CA LEU A 466 -19.98 -35.34 -0.74
C LEU A 466 -20.31 -35.45 -2.24
N GLN A 467 -19.32 -35.31 -3.11
CA GLN A 467 -19.49 -35.52 -4.56
C GLN A 467 -19.84 -36.99 -4.87
N GLU A 468 -19.16 -37.94 -4.24
CA GLU A 468 -19.43 -39.37 -4.43
C GLU A 468 -20.82 -39.76 -3.91
N VAL A 469 -21.23 -39.27 -2.73
CA VAL A 469 -22.60 -39.46 -2.22
C VAL A 469 -23.64 -38.85 -3.16
N THR A 470 -23.36 -37.69 -3.76
CA THR A 470 -24.25 -37.05 -4.73
C THR A 470 -24.39 -37.89 -6.00
N ARG A 471 -23.27 -38.40 -6.54
CA ARG A 471 -23.22 -39.29 -7.70
C ARG A 471 -24.01 -40.58 -7.47
N LEU A 472 -23.82 -41.22 -6.31
CA LEU A 472 -24.56 -42.43 -5.93
C LEU A 472 -26.06 -42.17 -5.78
N LEU A 473 -26.45 -41.00 -5.27
CA LEU A 473 -27.85 -40.61 -5.13
C LEU A 473 -28.52 -40.35 -6.49
N GLU A 474 -27.80 -39.76 -7.45
CA GLU A 474 -28.25 -39.63 -8.84
C GLU A 474 -28.39 -41.00 -9.53
N GLU A 475 -27.42 -41.90 -9.35
CA GLU A 475 -27.51 -43.27 -9.86
C GLU A 475 -28.74 -44.01 -9.30
N LYS A 476 -29.04 -43.84 -8.00
CA LYS A 476 -30.23 -44.42 -7.36
C LYS A 476 -31.53 -43.80 -7.86
N ARG A 477 -31.56 -42.50 -8.16
CA ARG A 477 -32.72 -41.84 -8.79
C ARG A 477 -32.98 -42.39 -10.19
N GLU A 478 -31.93 -42.61 -10.99
CA GLU A 478 -32.06 -43.16 -12.34
C GLU A 478 -32.45 -44.65 -12.32
N GLN A 479 -31.93 -45.43 -11.37
CA GLN A 479 -32.40 -46.81 -11.11
C GLN A 479 -33.88 -46.85 -10.74
N LEU A 480 -34.33 -45.96 -9.85
CA LEU A 480 -35.75 -45.84 -9.47
C LEU A 480 -36.64 -45.43 -10.65
N LYS A 481 -36.17 -44.51 -11.50
CA LYS A 481 -36.90 -44.09 -12.70
C LYS A 481 -37.09 -45.27 -13.67
N LYS A 482 -36.02 -46.02 -13.96
CA LYS A 482 -36.09 -47.24 -14.80
C LYS A 482 -37.03 -48.29 -14.21
N SER A 483 -37.00 -48.50 -12.89
CA SER A 483 -37.93 -49.41 -12.21
C SER A 483 -39.39 -48.99 -12.38
N LYS A 484 -39.70 -47.68 -12.29
CA LYS A 484 -41.05 -47.15 -12.52
C LYS A 484 -41.50 -47.20 -13.98
N GLU A 485 -40.57 -47.14 -14.93
CA GLU A 485 -40.87 -47.33 -16.34
C GLU A 485 -41.18 -48.81 -16.65
N GLN A 486 -40.46 -49.75 -16.02
CA GLN A 486 -40.76 -51.19 -16.07
C GLN A 486 -42.11 -51.53 -15.41
N GLU A 487 -42.39 -50.96 -14.24
CA GLU A 487 -43.67 -51.11 -13.53
C GLU A 487 -44.86 -50.71 -14.44
N LYS A 488 -44.79 -49.54 -15.09
CA LYS A 488 -45.80 -49.09 -16.06
C LYS A 488 -45.97 -50.00 -17.27
N LEU A 489 -44.88 -50.59 -17.77
CA LEU A 489 -44.96 -51.55 -18.88
C LEU A 489 -45.70 -52.82 -18.44
N LEU A 490 -45.42 -53.32 -17.24
CA LEU A 490 -46.14 -54.47 -16.66
C LEU A 490 -47.61 -54.15 -16.35
N GLU A 491 -47.94 -52.94 -15.90
CA GLU A 491 -49.33 -52.48 -15.75
C GLU A 491 -50.07 -52.49 -17.09
N LEU A 492 -49.46 -51.98 -18.16
CA LEU A 492 -50.02 -52.00 -19.52
C LEU A 492 -50.20 -53.43 -20.05
N GLU A 493 -49.22 -54.31 -19.82
CA GLU A 493 -49.35 -55.73 -20.17
C GLU A 493 -50.52 -56.39 -19.41
N LEU A 494 -50.66 -56.15 -18.11
CA LEU A 494 -51.77 -56.64 -17.31
C LEU A 494 -53.13 -56.11 -17.80
N GLU A 495 -53.24 -54.83 -18.16
CA GLU A 495 -54.45 -54.28 -18.78
C GLU A 495 -54.79 -54.97 -20.11
N THR A 496 -53.80 -55.23 -20.96
CA THR A 496 -54.04 -55.96 -22.22
C THR A 496 -54.48 -57.40 -21.99
N PHE A 497 -53.89 -58.11 -21.03
CA PHE A 497 -54.33 -59.45 -20.64
C PHE A 497 -55.77 -59.45 -20.09
N GLN A 498 -56.14 -58.49 -19.24
CA GLN A 498 -57.52 -58.36 -18.76
C GLN A 498 -58.52 -58.07 -19.90
N GLN A 499 -58.12 -57.29 -20.92
CA GLN A 499 -58.96 -57.07 -22.10
C GLN A 499 -59.08 -58.32 -22.97
N GLU A 500 -58.02 -59.11 -23.12
CA GLU A 500 -58.09 -60.41 -23.79
C GLU A 500 -58.97 -61.41 -23.04
N GLU A 501 -58.84 -61.49 -21.72
CA GLU A 501 -59.67 -62.35 -20.88
C GLU A 501 -61.15 -61.99 -21.03
N LYS A 502 -61.51 -60.70 -20.95
CA LYS A 502 -62.88 -60.21 -21.20
C LYS A 502 -63.38 -60.52 -22.62
N LYS A 503 -62.51 -60.56 -23.63
CA LYS A 503 -62.87 -60.99 -25.00
C LYS A 503 -63.10 -62.51 -25.05
N LYS A 504 -62.20 -63.31 -24.47
CA LYS A 504 -62.31 -64.77 -24.38
C LYS A 504 -63.56 -65.20 -23.60
N GLU A 505 -63.86 -64.54 -22.49
CA GLU A 505 -65.07 -64.76 -21.68
C GLU A 505 -66.36 -64.47 -22.47
N LYS A 506 -66.39 -63.39 -23.27
CA LYS A 506 -67.53 -63.12 -24.16
C LYS A 506 -67.68 -64.23 -25.21
N MET A 507 -66.59 -64.63 -25.86
CA MET A 507 -66.59 -65.71 -26.86
C MET A 507 -67.05 -67.05 -26.25
N THR A 508 -66.67 -67.39 -25.02
CA THR A 508 -67.11 -68.63 -24.36
C THR A 508 -68.58 -68.57 -23.96
N LYS A 509 -69.10 -67.41 -23.51
CA LYS A 509 -70.54 -67.23 -23.26
C LYS A 509 -71.39 -67.34 -24.52
N GLU A 510 -70.94 -66.75 -25.63
CA GLU A 510 -71.58 -66.87 -26.94
C GLU A 510 -71.58 -68.35 -27.41
N SER A 511 -70.44 -69.04 -27.28
CA SER A 511 -70.29 -70.45 -27.66
C SER A 511 -71.15 -71.39 -26.80
N LEU A 512 -71.25 -71.11 -25.50
CA LEU A 512 -72.10 -71.87 -24.58
C LEU A 512 -73.58 -71.71 -24.92
N ARG A 513 -74.03 -70.48 -25.23
CA ARG A 513 -75.39 -70.22 -25.72
C ARG A 513 -75.68 -70.97 -27.03
N MET A 514 -74.74 -70.97 -27.98
CA MET A 514 -74.89 -71.73 -29.23
C MET A 514 -75.04 -73.24 -28.96
N LEU A 515 -74.23 -73.79 -28.05
CA LEU A 515 -74.34 -75.20 -27.63
C LEU A 515 -75.65 -75.51 -26.88
N GLU A 516 -76.20 -74.57 -26.11
CA GLU A 516 -77.53 -74.69 -25.50
C GLU A 516 -78.63 -74.71 -26.56
N GLU A 517 -78.58 -73.81 -27.56
CA GLU A 517 -79.51 -73.79 -28.70
C GLU A 517 -79.42 -75.08 -29.54
N GLU A 518 -78.21 -75.60 -29.79
CA GLU A 518 -77.99 -76.90 -30.44
C GLU A 518 -78.52 -78.08 -29.61
N ASN A 519 -78.31 -78.08 -28.29
CA ASN A 519 -78.78 -79.13 -27.39
C ASN A 519 -80.32 -79.18 -27.35
N GLU A 520 -81.01 -78.04 -27.29
CA GLU A 520 -82.47 -78.01 -27.39
C GLU A 520 -82.98 -78.48 -28.77
N ASN A 521 -82.28 -78.15 -29.86
CA ASN A 521 -82.59 -78.68 -31.19
C ASN A 521 -82.40 -80.21 -31.25
N VAL A 522 -81.30 -80.74 -30.69
CA VAL A 522 -81.05 -82.19 -30.61
C VAL A 522 -82.08 -82.89 -29.72
N LYS A 523 -82.51 -82.30 -28.60
CA LYS A 523 -83.64 -82.81 -27.79
C LYS A 523 -84.94 -82.84 -28.58
N ALA A 524 -85.25 -81.80 -29.34
CA ALA A 524 -86.43 -81.76 -30.20
C ALA A 524 -86.40 -82.86 -31.28
N GLN A 525 -85.23 -83.06 -31.92
CA GLN A 525 -85.00 -84.16 -32.87
C GLN A 525 -85.09 -85.53 -32.18
N LEU A 526 -84.56 -85.70 -30.97
CA LEU A 526 -84.67 -86.93 -30.19
C LEU A 526 -86.13 -87.25 -29.87
N MET A 527 -86.95 -86.27 -29.49
CA MET A 527 -88.39 -86.44 -29.25
C MET A 527 -89.14 -86.78 -30.54
N GLN A 528 -88.76 -86.19 -31.67
CA GLN A 528 -89.30 -86.54 -32.99
C GLN A 528 -88.91 -87.97 -33.42
N CYS A 529 -87.67 -88.38 -33.17
CA CYS A 529 -87.21 -89.74 -33.41
C CYS A 529 -87.86 -90.74 -32.46
N SER A 530 -88.09 -90.39 -31.18
CA SER A 530 -88.80 -91.24 -30.21
C SER A 530 -90.24 -91.46 -30.66
N THR A 531 -90.97 -90.41 -31.02
CA THR A 531 -92.36 -90.54 -31.50
C THR A 531 -92.44 -91.30 -32.84
N GLN A 532 -91.45 -91.15 -33.74
CA GLN A 532 -91.33 -92.00 -34.93
C GLN A 532 -91.02 -93.46 -34.59
N LEU A 533 -90.16 -93.71 -33.60
CA LEU A 533 -89.83 -95.04 -33.11
C LEU A 533 -91.05 -95.69 -32.48
N ASP A 534 -91.79 -95.02 -31.60
CA ASP A 534 -93.04 -95.51 -31.00
C ASP A 534 -94.07 -95.86 -32.09
N SER A 535 -94.19 -95.02 -33.13
CA SER A 535 -95.07 -95.31 -34.28
C SER A 535 -94.59 -96.52 -35.10
N SER A 536 -93.27 -96.75 -35.17
CA SER A 536 -92.66 -97.88 -35.86
C SER A 536 -92.70 -99.16 -35.04
N LEU A 537 -92.63 -99.06 -33.71
CA LEU A 537 -92.70 -100.15 -32.75
C LEU A 537 -94.14 -100.64 -32.62
N SER A 538 -95.12 -99.73 -32.71
CA SER A 538 -96.54 -100.07 -32.91
C SER A 538 -96.77 -100.85 -34.22
N LYS A 539 -96.17 -100.41 -35.34
CA LYS A 539 -96.19 -101.15 -36.62
C LYS A 539 -95.42 -102.48 -36.55
N GLN A 540 -94.32 -102.53 -35.80
CA GLN A 540 -93.51 -103.74 -35.63
C GLN A 540 -94.22 -104.77 -34.76
N ASN A 541 -94.96 -104.37 -33.74
CA ASN A 541 -95.81 -105.30 -32.99
C ASN A 541 -96.88 -105.93 -33.90
N ALA A 542 -97.45 -105.16 -34.84
CA ALA A 542 -98.37 -105.69 -35.84
C ALA A 542 -97.69 -106.62 -36.87
N SER A 543 -96.43 -106.35 -37.28
CA SER A 543 -95.69 -107.23 -38.21
C SER A 543 -95.05 -108.43 -37.53
N GLN A 544 -94.72 -108.36 -36.24
CA GLN A 544 -94.17 -109.46 -35.46
C GLN A 544 -95.22 -110.56 -35.23
N GLN A 545 -96.50 -110.18 -35.22
CA GLN A 545 -97.64 -111.11 -35.28
C GLN A 545 -97.64 -111.94 -36.58
N VAL A 546 -97.14 -111.39 -37.70
CA VAL A 546 -96.99 -112.06 -39.01
C VAL A 546 -95.66 -112.82 -39.13
N ILE A 547 -94.57 -112.30 -38.53
CA ILE A 547 -93.26 -112.96 -38.53
C ILE A 547 -93.29 -114.25 -37.68
N GLN A 548 -94.18 -114.36 -36.70
CA GLN A 548 -94.40 -115.60 -35.96
C GLN A 548 -94.99 -116.73 -36.83
N GLU A 549 -95.64 -116.39 -37.96
CA GLU A 549 -96.09 -117.36 -38.97
C GLU A 549 -94.94 -117.78 -39.90
N LEU A 550 -94.06 -116.83 -40.28
CA LEU A 550 -92.93 -117.03 -41.20
C LEU A 550 -91.68 -117.68 -40.56
N ASN A 551 -91.49 -117.58 -39.25
CA ASN A 551 -90.32 -118.18 -38.56
C ASN A 551 -90.31 -119.72 -38.59
N ASN A 552 -91.42 -120.36 -38.94
CA ASN A 552 -91.47 -121.80 -39.21
C ASN A 552 -90.73 -122.18 -40.52
N GLU A 553 -90.56 -121.23 -41.44
CA GLU A 553 -89.99 -121.46 -42.78
C GLU A 553 -88.46 -121.29 -42.82
N LEU A 554 -87.91 -120.38 -42.00
CA LEU A 554 -86.50 -119.93 -42.11
C LEU A 554 -85.47 -120.93 -41.58
N VAL A 555 -85.88 -121.91 -40.75
CA VAL A 555 -85.01 -123.00 -40.26
C VAL A 555 -84.38 -123.78 -41.43
N LEU A 556 -85.06 -123.86 -42.56
CA LEU A 556 -84.65 -124.64 -43.74
C LEU A 556 -83.53 -124.01 -44.60
N GLN A 557 -83.11 -122.76 -44.35
CA GLN A 557 -82.09 -122.09 -45.19
C GLN A 557 -80.72 -121.85 -44.53
N LYS A 558 -80.53 -122.28 -43.27
CA LYS A 558 -79.31 -121.95 -42.52
C LYS A 558 -78.07 -122.78 -42.87
N GLU A 559 -78.22 -123.84 -43.66
CA GLU A 559 -77.19 -124.86 -43.93
C GLU A 559 -76.23 -124.51 -45.11
N ALA A 560 -76.43 -123.38 -45.80
CA ALA A 560 -75.78 -123.12 -47.09
C ALA A 560 -74.53 -122.21 -47.09
N LEU A 561 -74.18 -121.55 -45.96
CA LEU A 561 -73.24 -120.41 -45.97
C LEU A 561 -71.77 -120.69 -45.60
N GLU A 562 -71.42 -121.94 -45.25
CA GLU A 562 -70.15 -122.24 -44.56
C GLU A 562 -68.93 -122.45 -45.50
N SER A 563 -69.09 -122.30 -46.83
CA SER A 563 -68.14 -122.82 -47.83
C SER A 563 -67.15 -121.83 -48.48
N LEU A 564 -67.18 -120.53 -48.15
CA LEU A 564 -66.46 -119.48 -48.91
C LEU A 564 -65.13 -118.97 -48.30
N GLN A 565 -64.71 -119.44 -47.13
CA GLN A 565 -63.64 -118.80 -46.32
C GLN A 565 -62.17 -119.12 -46.75
N ILE A 566 -61.92 -120.03 -47.69
CA ILE A 566 -60.61 -120.72 -47.83
C ILE A 566 -59.60 -120.08 -48.82
N GLN A 567 -59.96 -119.07 -49.62
CA GLN A 567 -59.15 -118.67 -50.80
C GLN A 567 -58.08 -117.57 -50.61
N LEU A 568 -57.88 -116.99 -49.42
CA LEU A 568 -57.13 -115.72 -49.26
C LEU A 568 -55.59 -115.84 -49.10
N ASP A 569 -55.06 -116.93 -48.54
CA ASP A 569 -53.72 -116.95 -47.91
C ASP A 569 -52.48 -117.11 -48.83
N LYS A 570 -52.60 -117.01 -50.16
CA LYS A 570 -51.52 -117.42 -51.10
C LYS A 570 -50.57 -116.34 -51.65
N ALA A 571 -50.78 -115.05 -51.37
CA ALA A 571 -50.14 -113.96 -52.14
C ALA A 571 -48.79 -113.40 -51.62
N VAL A 572 -48.40 -113.63 -50.35
CA VAL A 572 -47.43 -112.77 -49.63
C VAL A 572 -45.94 -113.12 -49.83
N GLN A 573 -45.58 -114.24 -50.46
CA GLN A 573 -44.24 -114.85 -50.34
C GLN A 573 -43.12 -114.40 -51.31
N LYS A 574 -43.32 -113.43 -52.22
CA LYS A 574 -42.43 -113.27 -53.42
C LYS A 574 -41.41 -112.11 -53.47
N GLU A 575 -41.38 -111.17 -52.53
CA GLU A 575 -40.70 -109.87 -52.75
C GLU A 575 -39.21 -109.77 -52.30
N LYS A 576 -38.66 -110.79 -51.63
CA LYS A 576 -37.51 -110.59 -50.71
C LYS A 576 -36.08 -110.83 -51.25
N GLN A 577 -35.77 -110.69 -52.55
CA GLN A 577 -34.56 -111.34 -53.13
C GLN A 577 -33.61 -110.57 -54.07
N TYR A 578 -33.62 -109.22 -54.16
CA TYR A 578 -32.96 -108.51 -55.30
C TYR A 578 -31.82 -107.47 -55.04
N ILE A 579 -31.20 -107.36 -53.85
CA ILE A 579 -30.26 -106.23 -53.56
C ILE A 579 -28.87 -106.67 -53.02
N GLN A 580 -27.86 -106.87 -53.90
CA GLN A 580 -26.43 -106.98 -53.51
C GLN A 580 -25.40 -106.90 -54.69
N THR A 581 -24.28 -106.11 -54.58
CA THR A 581 -22.87 -106.30 -55.11
C THR A 581 -22.14 -105.15 -55.90
N MET A 582 -20.78 -105.02 -55.71
CA MET A 582 -19.67 -104.19 -56.35
C MET A 582 -19.27 -102.85 -55.64
N VAL A 583 -18.08 -102.17 -55.76
CA VAL A 583 -16.80 -102.23 -56.59
C VAL A 583 -15.49 -102.02 -55.72
N SER A 584 -14.40 -101.31 -56.15
CA SER A 584 -13.06 -101.22 -55.46
C SER A 584 -12.17 -99.94 -55.67
N LYS A 585 -10.90 -99.90 -55.16
CA LYS A 585 -10.21 -98.71 -54.53
C LYS A 585 -8.88 -98.12 -55.10
N GLU A 586 -8.04 -98.86 -55.85
CA GLU A 586 -6.57 -98.58 -55.89
C GLU A 586 -6.06 -97.29 -56.60
N ALA A 587 -6.84 -96.62 -57.45
CA ALA A 587 -6.34 -95.48 -58.25
C ALA A 587 -6.07 -94.18 -57.45
N TYR A 588 -6.44 -94.12 -56.17
CA TYR A 588 -6.46 -92.90 -55.36
C TYR A 588 -5.08 -92.52 -54.76
N GLU A 589 -4.24 -93.51 -54.43
CA GLU A 589 -3.14 -93.33 -53.47
C GLU A 589 -1.83 -92.80 -54.09
N GLU A 590 -1.63 -92.93 -55.41
CA GLU A 590 -0.47 -92.39 -56.14
C GLU A 590 -0.54 -90.86 -56.29
N LEU A 591 -1.75 -90.33 -56.49
CA LEU A 591 -2.00 -88.93 -56.80
C LEU A 591 -1.82 -88.03 -55.56
N SER A 592 -2.14 -88.56 -54.37
CA SER A 592 -1.97 -87.85 -53.08
C SER A 592 -0.52 -87.49 -52.77
N ARG A 593 0.46 -88.36 -53.09
CA ARG A 593 1.87 -88.14 -52.70
C ARG A 593 2.53 -86.93 -53.39
N LYS A 594 2.21 -86.65 -54.65
CA LYS A 594 2.77 -85.50 -55.37
C LYS A 594 2.11 -84.17 -54.99
N SER A 595 0.88 -84.20 -54.48
CA SER A 595 0.19 -83.00 -53.98
C SER A 595 0.88 -82.42 -52.74
N ALA A 596 1.36 -83.27 -51.83
CA ALA A 596 1.96 -82.85 -50.56
C ALA A 596 3.23 -81.99 -50.75
N ALA A 597 4.19 -82.45 -51.56
CA ALA A 597 5.46 -81.73 -51.74
C ALA A 597 5.29 -80.32 -52.35
N CYS A 598 4.28 -80.11 -53.20
CA CYS A 598 3.96 -78.80 -53.78
C CYS A 598 3.29 -77.85 -52.78
N GLN A 599 2.66 -78.41 -51.73
CA GLN A 599 1.95 -77.66 -50.69
C GLN A 599 2.89 -77.06 -49.63
N ASP A 600 4.03 -77.73 -49.37
CA ASP A 600 5.02 -77.29 -48.39
C ASP A 600 5.85 -76.07 -48.88
N ASP A 601 6.25 -76.05 -50.16
CA ASP A 601 6.95 -74.87 -50.74
C ASP A 601 6.04 -73.63 -50.82
N LEU A 602 4.73 -73.84 -51.07
CA LEU A 602 3.74 -72.76 -51.09
C LEU A 602 3.50 -72.18 -49.69
N THR A 603 3.46 -73.01 -48.65
CA THR A 603 3.30 -72.52 -47.27
C THR A 603 4.52 -71.73 -46.80
N GLN A 604 5.75 -72.21 -47.07
CA GLN A 604 6.96 -71.50 -46.65
C GLN A 604 7.18 -70.14 -47.36
N THR A 605 6.67 -69.98 -48.58
CA THR A 605 6.70 -68.68 -49.28
C THR A 605 5.62 -67.72 -48.76
N LEU A 606 4.43 -68.22 -48.42
CA LEU A 606 3.38 -67.43 -47.76
C LEU A 606 3.80 -66.94 -46.37
N GLU A 607 4.52 -67.76 -45.59
CA GLU A 607 5.04 -67.35 -44.27
C GLU A 607 6.02 -66.16 -44.36
N LYS A 608 6.95 -66.17 -45.32
CA LYS A 608 7.89 -65.06 -45.56
C LYS A 608 7.18 -63.78 -46.02
N LEU A 609 6.13 -63.91 -46.85
CA LEU A 609 5.30 -62.78 -47.26
C LEU A 609 4.48 -62.22 -46.08
N ASN A 610 3.94 -63.07 -45.22
CA ASN A 610 3.23 -62.66 -44.02
C ASN A 610 4.16 -61.95 -43.02
N HIS A 611 5.39 -62.44 -42.85
CA HIS A 611 6.39 -61.82 -41.98
C HIS A 611 6.76 -60.41 -42.46
N THR A 612 7.16 -60.24 -43.72
CA THR A 612 7.50 -58.93 -44.31
C THR A 612 6.30 -57.98 -44.34
N THR A 613 5.08 -58.49 -44.53
CA THR A 613 3.84 -57.71 -44.40
C THR A 613 3.62 -57.23 -42.95
N SER A 614 3.94 -58.05 -41.95
CA SER A 614 3.82 -57.68 -40.53
C SER A 614 4.85 -56.62 -40.11
N GLU A 615 6.09 -56.73 -40.60
CA GLU A 615 7.16 -55.76 -40.40
C GLU A 615 6.82 -54.41 -41.05
N THR A 616 6.35 -54.43 -42.30
CA THR A 616 5.89 -53.24 -43.02
C THR A 616 4.77 -52.52 -42.27
N LYS A 617 3.79 -53.26 -41.74
CA LYS A 617 2.73 -52.72 -40.87
C LYS A 617 3.27 -52.16 -39.55
N SER A 618 4.36 -52.73 -39.02
CA SER A 618 5.01 -52.25 -37.79
C SER A 618 5.80 -50.97 -38.00
N LEU A 619 6.57 -50.89 -39.09
CA LEU A 619 7.28 -49.67 -39.50
C LEU A 619 6.30 -48.55 -39.85
N HIS A 620 5.20 -48.85 -40.54
CA HIS A 620 4.16 -47.86 -40.84
C HIS A 620 3.49 -47.30 -39.56
N ARG A 621 3.17 -48.16 -38.59
CA ARG A 621 2.69 -47.73 -37.26
C ARG A 621 3.72 -46.86 -36.52
N SER A 622 5.00 -47.24 -36.59
CA SER A 622 6.09 -46.48 -35.94
C SER A 622 6.31 -45.11 -36.58
N LEU A 623 6.22 -45.02 -37.91
CA LEU A 623 6.28 -43.77 -38.67
C LEU A 623 5.08 -42.87 -38.35
N ALA A 624 3.86 -43.42 -38.30
CA ALA A 624 2.67 -42.66 -37.91
C ALA A 624 2.79 -42.08 -36.49
N GLN A 625 3.26 -42.87 -35.52
CA GLN A 625 3.52 -42.39 -34.15
C GLN A 625 4.63 -41.31 -34.09
N ALA A 626 5.65 -41.40 -34.94
CA ALA A 626 6.68 -40.37 -35.03
C ALA A 626 6.12 -39.07 -35.64
N GLN A 627 5.26 -39.18 -36.66
CA GLN A 627 4.55 -38.06 -37.28
C GLN A 627 3.60 -37.37 -36.28
N GLU A 628 2.86 -38.13 -35.49
CA GLU A 628 1.96 -37.62 -34.46
C GLU A 628 2.72 -36.87 -33.35
N ARG A 629 3.82 -37.46 -32.83
CA ARG A 629 4.71 -36.78 -31.87
C ARG A 629 5.33 -35.50 -32.44
N LYS A 630 5.65 -35.46 -33.74
CA LYS A 630 6.15 -34.25 -34.40
C LYS A 630 5.10 -33.13 -34.35
N VAL A 631 3.84 -33.43 -34.70
CA VAL A 631 2.74 -32.45 -34.65
C VAL A 631 2.50 -31.96 -33.21
N GLN A 632 2.48 -32.87 -32.23
CA GLN A 632 2.37 -32.51 -30.81
C GLN A 632 3.47 -31.54 -30.35
N LEU A 633 4.72 -31.75 -30.77
CA LEU A 633 5.82 -30.83 -30.47
C LEU A 633 5.71 -29.49 -31.23
N GLU A 634 5.19 -29.49 -32.45
CA GLU A 634 4.92 -28.25 -33.20
C GLU A 634 3.81 -27.41 -32.52
N ASP A 635 2.74 -28.05 -32.05
CA ASP A 635 1.67 -27.41 -31.27
C ASP A 635 2.19 -26.87 -29.92
N GLU A 636 3.05 -27.62 -29.22
CA GLU A 636 3.72 -27.15 -28.00
C GLU A 636 4.58 -25.91 -28.27
N ILE A 637 5.38 -25.90 -29.33
CA ILE A 637 6.21 -24.75 -29.73
C ILE A 637 5.33 -23.52 -29.99
N ILE A 638 4.23 -23.66 -30.74
CA ILE A 638 3.27 -22.57 -30.99
C ILE A 638 2.68 -22.06 -29.66
N ALA A 639 2.30 -22.94 -28.75
CA ALA A 639 1.80 -22.57 -27.43
C ALA A 639 2.85 -21.83 -26.59
N TYR A 640 4.13 -22.20 -26.65
CA TYR A 640 5.22 -21.47 -25.99
C TYR A 640 5.47 -20.10 -26.64
N GLU A 641 5.44 -19.98 -27.96
CA GLU A 641 5.53 -18.69 -28.65
C GLU A 641 4.39 -17.75 -28.26
N GLU A 642 3.15 -18.24 -28.17
CA GLU A 642 2.01 -17.44 -27.71
C GLU A 642 2.18 -16.96 -26.27
N ARG A 643 2.65 -17.83 -25.36
CA ARG A 643 2.97 -17.42 -23.99
C ARG A 643 4.03 -16.33 -23.97
N MET A 644 5.08 -16.46 -24.78
CA MET A 644 6.14 -15.45 -24.89
C MET A 644 5.63 -14.13 -25.50
N LYS A 645 4.73 -14.19 -26.49
CA LYS A 645 4.04 -13.01 -27.04
C LYS A 645 3.18 -12.31 -25.98
N LYS A 646 2.42 -13.07 -25.18
CA LYS A 646 1.60 -12.56 -24.05
C LYS A 646 2.47 -11.89 -22.97
N LEU A 647 3.55 -12.53 -22.53
CA LEU A 647 4.51 -11.96 -21.57
C LEU A 647 5.16 -10.67 -22.10
N ASN A 648 5.56 -10.63 -23.37
CA ASN A 648 6.10 -9.41 -23.99
C ASN A 648 5.07 -8.27 -24.08
N MET A 649 3.77 -8.58 -24.19
CA MET A 649 2.71 -7.57 -24.12
C MET A 649 2.46 -7.08 -22.69
N GLU A 650 2.52 -7.95 -21.69
CA GLU A 650 2.47 -7.56 -20.27
C GLU A 650 3.66 -6.67 -19.89
N LEU A 651 4.88 -7.05 -20.30
CA LEU A 651 6.09 -6.25 -20.08
C LEU A 651 5.97 -4.84 -20.69
N LYS A 652 5.45 -4.71 -21.91
CA LYS A 652 5.20 -3.40 -22.54
C LYS A 652 4.13 -2.57 -21.80
N LYS A 653 3.09 -3.20 -21.25
CA LYS A 653 2.10 -2.52 -20.40
C LYS A 653 2.74 -2.01 -19.11
N LEU A 654 3.54 -2.83 -18.43
CA LEU A 654 4.27 -2.45 -17.22
C LEU A 654 5.24 -1.28 -17.48
N GLN A 655 5.97 -1.30 -18.60
CA GLN A 655 6.81 -0.18 -19.03
C GLN A 655 6.00 1.11 -19.26
N GLY A 656 4.79 1.00 -19.83
CA GLY A 656 3.87 2.13 -19.99
C GLY A 656 3.37 2.69 -18.66
N PHE A 657 2.99 1.81 -17.71
CA PHE A 657 2.59 2.21 -16.36
C PHE A 657 3.74 2.87 -15.58
N GLN A 658 4.97 2.35 -15.72
CA GLN A 658 6.16 2.94 -15.11
C GLN A 658 6.39 4.37 -15.63
N GLN A 659 6.37 4.57 -16.96
CA GLN A 659 6.50 5.91 -17.56
C GLN A 659 5.39 6.87 -17.12
N GLN A 660 4.15 6.39 -17.00
CA GLN A 660 3.05 7.21 -16.49
C GLN A 660 3.25 7.57 -15.01
N SER A 661 3.68 6.62 -14.18
CA SER A 661 3.96 6.86 -12.76
C SER A 661 5.11 7.86 -12.57
N GLU A 662 6.18 7.77 -13.37
CA GLU A 662 7.28 8.75 -13.38
C GLU A 662 6.79 10.18 -13.72
N LEU A 663 5.90 10.31 -14.72
CA LEU A 663 5.29 11.60 -15.07
C LEU A 663 4.38 12.14 -13.96
N GLU A 664 3.63 11.28 -13.26
CA GLU A 664 2.78 11.66 -12.13
C GLU A 664 3.63 12.08 -10.91
N VAL A 665 4.70 11.35 -10.58
CA VAL A 665 5.67 11.72 -9.54
C VAL A 665 6.30 13.09 -9.84
N HIS A 666 6.79 13.31 -11.07
CA HIS A 666 7.34 14.61 -11.46
C HIS A 666 6.31 15.76 -11.39
N ALA A 667 5.02 15.47 -11.64
CA ALA A 667 3.96 16.46 -11.45
C ALA A 667 3.71 16.77 -9.96
N PHE A 668 3.81 15.77 -9.07
CA PHE A 668 3.73 15.98 -7.61
C PHE A 668 4.94 16.72 -7.06
N ASP A 669 6.17 16.37 -7.48
CA ASP A 669 7.40 17.06 -7.08
C ASP A 669 7.34 18.55 -7.42
N LYS A 670 6.93 18.88 -8.66
CA LYS A 670 6.74 20.27 -9.09
C LYS A 670 5.68 21.00 -8.24
N LYS A 671 4.58 20.33 -7.90
CA LYS A 671 3.53 20.91 -7.04
C LYS A 671 4.03 21.12 -5.60
N LEU A 672 4.86 20.22 -5.07
CA LEU A 672 5.52 20.38 -3.78
C LEU A 672 6.50 21.55 -3.79
N GLU A 673 7.28 21.71 -4.87
CA GLU A 673 8.17 22.87 -5.07
C GLU A 673 7.37 24.18 -5.14
N GLU A 674 6.27 24.23 -5.90
CA GLU A 674 5.37 25.39 -5.97
C GLU A 674 4.77 25.76 -4.60
N MET A 675 4.35 24.78 -3.80
CA MET A 675 3.83 25.01 -2.44
C MET A 675 4.94 25.44 -1.47
N SER A 676 6.13 24.85 -1.55
CA SER A 676 7.30 25.23 -0.74
C SER A 676 7.72 26.68 -1.02
N ASN A 677 7.75 27.07 -2.30
CA ASN A 677 8.00 28.44 -2.71
C ASN A 677 6.92 29.42 -2.19
N GLN A 678 5.64 29.02 -2.18
CA GLN A 678 4.57 29.82 -1.57
C GLN A 678 4.79 29.97 -0.06
N VAL A 679 5.06 28.89 0.69
CA VAL A 679 5.32 28.94 2.14
C VAL A 679 6.50 29.87 2.45
N LEU A 680 7.58 29.82 1.65
CA LEU A 680 8.72 30.72 1.79
C LEU A 680 8.36 32.20 1.53
N GLN A 681 7.44 32.48 0.60
CA GLN A 681 6.91 33.83 0.39
C GLN A 681 6.05 34.29 1.57
N TRP A 682 5.14 33.45 2.08
CA TRP A 682 4.35 33.75 3.28
C TRP A 682 5.22 34.01 4.51
N GLN A 683 6.29 33.22 4.70
CA GLN A 683 7.24 33.41 5.80
C GLN A 683 7.99 34.74 5.69
N LYS A 684 8.43 35.12 4.48
CA LYS A 684 9.06 36.42 4.23
C LYS A 684 8.11 37.58 4.46
N GLN A 685 6.85 37.46 4.02
CA GLN A 685 5.82 38.47 4.26
C GLN A 685 5.55 38.63 5.76
N HIS A 686 5.34 37.54 6.48
CA HIS A 686 5.12 37.56 7.92
C HIS A 686 6.30 38.20 8.68
N GLN A 687 7.55 37.94 8.27
CA GLN A 687 8.73 38.58 8.86
C GLN A 687 8.80 40.08 8.55
N SER A 688 8.29 40.54 7.40
CA SER A 688 8.13 41.96 7.08
C SER A 688 7.03 42.61 7.92
N ASP A 689 5.90 41.93 8.08
CA ASP A 689 4.76 42.42 8.87
C ASP A 689 5.14 42.55 10.35
N LEU A 690 5.87 41.58 10.91
CA LEU A 690 6.43 41.67 12.27
C LEU A 690 7.36 42.89 12.46
N LYS A 691 8.22 43.19 11.48
CA LYS A 691 9.09 44.40 11.53
C LYS A 691 8.26 45.69 11.46
N MET A 692 7.21 45.71 10.66
CA MET A 692 6.29 46.85 10.55
C MET A 692 5.50 47.06 11.85
N LEU A 693 5.02 45.98 12.48
CA LEU A 693 4.35 46.01 13.79
C LEU A 693 5.30 46.52 14.88
N ALA A 694 6.53 46.01 14.95
CA ALA A 694 7.53 46.49 15.91
C ALA A 694 7.81 48.00 15.76
N ALA A 695 7.94 48.50 14.53
CA ALA A 695 8.09 49.93 14.26
C ALA A 695 6.84 50.75 14.64
N LYS A 696 5.64 50.15 14.61
CA LYS A 696 4.40 50.78 15.09
C LYS A 696 4.29 50.79 16.61
N GLU A 697 4.75 49.75 17.28
CA GLU A 697 4.87 49.72 18.75
C GLU A 697 5.88 50.76 19.25
N GLU A 698 6.99 50.97 18.55
CA GLU A 698 7.96 52.02 18.86
C GLU A 698 7.37 53.43 18.69
N GLN A 699 6.62 53.68 17.60
CA GLN A 699 5.87 54.93 17.41
C GLN A 699 4.82 55.15 18.51
N LEU A 700 4.10 54.10 18.91
CA LEU A 700 3.13 54.19 20.02
C LEU A 700 3.81 54.48 21.36
N ARG A 701 4.98 53.87 21.63
CA ARG A 701 5.76 54.13 22.83
C ARG A 701 6.24 55.58 22.88
N ALA A 702 6.76 56.10 21.78
CA ALA A 702 7.15 57.51 21.67
C ALA A 702 5.96 58.47 21.94
N PHE A 703 4.78 58.22 21.35
CA PHE A 703 3.57 58.99 21.68
C PHE A 703 3.14 58.84 23.15
N GLN A 704 3.37 57.68 23.77
CA GLN A 704 3.02 57.45 25.18
C GLN A 704 3.99 58.15 26.14
N GLU A 705 5.27 58.25 25.76
CA GLU A 705 6.31 59.07 26.41
C GLU A 705 6.01 60.58 26.25
N GLU A 706 5.64 61.04 25.05
CA GLU A 706 5.16 62.42 24.83
C GLU A 706 3.91 62.74 25.66
N MET A 707 2.94 61.82 25.71
CA MET A 707 1.72 61.98 26.50
C MET A 707 1.95 61.93 28.01
N THR A 708 3.02 61.29 28.50
CA THR A 708 3.42 61.36 29.91
C THR A 708 4.17 62.66 30.20
N ALA A 709 5.10 63.08 29.34
CA ALA A 709 5.75 64.38 29.44
C ALA A 709 4.75 65.56 29.42
N LEU A 710 3.72 65.51 28.57
CA LEU A 710 2.64 66.51 28.55
C LEU A 710 1.81 66.51 29.84
N LYS A 711 1.54 65.34 30.45
CA LYS A 711 0.88 65.25 31.75
C LYS A 711 1.73 65.80 32.88
N ASP A 712 3.03 65.50 32.88
CA ASP A 712 3.96 66.01 33.88
C ASP A 712 4.15 67.53 33.78
N ASN A 713 4.14 68.08 32.55
CA ASN A 713 4.11 69.53 32.33
C ASN A 713 2.80 70.17 32.82
N LEU A 714 1.64 69.55 32.59
CA LEU A 714 0.35 70.01 33.14
C LEU A 714 0.32 69.95 34.69
N LEU A 715 0.88 68.90 35.29
CA LEU A 715 1.02 68.75 36.74
C LEU A 715 2.08 69.70 37.34
N ALA A 716 3.01 70.21 36.52
CA ALA A 716 3.93 71.27 36.91
C ALA A 716 3.25 72.66 36.85
N ASP A 717 2.40 72.91 35.84
CA ASP A 717 1.55 74.12 35.76
C ASP A 717 0.56 74.21 36.95
N GLU A 718 0.04 73.08 37.44
CA GLU A 718 -0.78 73.05 38.66
C GLU A 718 -0.03 73.47 39.96
N LYS A 719 1.28 73.74 39.90
CA LYS A 719 2.05 74.28 41.04
C LYS A 719 2.21 75.81 41.04
N GLU A 720 1.58 76.54 40.12
CA GLU A 720 1.49 78.01 40.21
C GLU A 720 0.09 78.46 40.73
N PRO A 721 0.01 79.29 41.79
CA PRO A 721 -1.24 79.47 42.52
C PRO A 721 -2.16 80.55 41.91
N CYS A 722 -3.41 80.17 41.59
CA CYS A 722 -4.48 81.14 41.29
C CYS A 722 -5.84 80.72 41.88
N CYS A 723 -6.64 81.73 42.25
CA CYS A 723 -7.81 81.58 43.13
C CYS A 723 -9.12 81.13 42.43
N LEU A 724 -10.01 80.54 43.24
CA LEU A 724 -11.45 80.30 43.01
C LEU A 724 -12.22 81.53 42.44
N PRO A 725 -13.41 81.39 41.76
CA PRO A 725 -14.54 80.55 42.27
C PRO A 725 -15.62 79.95 41.30
N GLN A 726 -16.10 78.74 41.67
CA GLN A 726 -17.52 78.37 41.93
C GLN A 726 -18.65 78.47 40.84
N ARG A 727 -19.18 77.31 40.35
CA ARG A 727 -20.62 76.87 40.47
C ARG A 727 -21.00 75.54 39.75
N SER A 728 -21.87 74.73 40.39
CA SER A 728 -22.99 73.86 39.91
C SER A 728 -23.03 73.29 38.46
N ALA A 729 -23.51 72.08 38.13
CA ALA A 729 -24.51 71.18 38.75
C ALA A 729 -24.47 69.74 38.15
N PRO A 730 -25.15 68.72 38.75
CA PRO A 730 -25.19 67.35 38.23
C PRO A 730 -26.43 67.06 37.33
N LYS A 731 -26.24 66.52 36.11
CA LYS A 731 -27.37 66.01 35.27
C LYS A 731 -27.05 64.97 34.17
N GLU A 732 -25.80 64.77 33.75
CA GLU A 732 -25.44 63.86 32.64
C GLU A 732 -25.83 62.38 32.80
N SER A 733 -25.66 61.80 34.01
CA SER A 733 -25.68 60.33 34.18
C SER A 733 -27.00 59.63 33.87
N CYS A 734 -28.12 60.35 33.87
CA CYS A 734 -29.45 59.79 33.56
C CYS A 734 -29.79 59.80 32.06
N ARG A 735 -28.95 60.42 31.22
CA ARG A 735 -29.12 60.44 29.77
C ARG A 735 -28.46 59.24 29.11
N ILE A 736 -27.18 59.02 29.43
CA ILE A 736 -26.34 57.92 28.92
C ILE A 736 -26.98 56.54 29.20
N ARG A 737 -27.61 56.36 30.37
CA ARG A 737 -28.25 55.07 30.71
C ARG A 737 -29.44 54.75 29.79
N ARG A 738 -30.28 55.75 29.45
CA ARG A 738 -31.39 55.60 28.50
C ARG A 738 -30.91 55.37 27.06
N GLU A 739 -29.80 55.99 26.69
CA GLU A 739 -29.18 55.82 25.37
C GLU A 739 -28.64 54.37 25.21
N ASN A 740 -28.06 53.78 26.27
CA ASN A 740 -27.67 52.36 26.29
C ASN A 740 -28.87 51.40 26.19
N ASP A 741 -29.95 51.63 26.95
CA ASP A 741 -31.16 50.78 26.90
C ASP A 741 -31.80 50.79 25.49
N GLN A 742 -31.74 51.95 24.80
CA GLN A 742 -32.19 52.07 23.41
C GLN A 742 -31.27 51.36 22.42
N ILE A 743 -29.94 51.41 22.61
CA ILE A 743 -28.98 50.66 21.79
C ILE A 743 -29.21 49.15 21.93
N MET A 744 -29.44 48.65 23.15
CA MET A 744 -29.76 47.24 23.39
C MET A 744 -31.04 46.81 22.69
N SER A 745 -32.12 47.60 22.80
CA SER A 745 -33.39 47.33 22.10
C SER A 745 -33.22 47.29 20.57
N ASN A 746 -32.44 48.22 20.01
CA ASN A 746 -32.15 48.27 18.58
C ASN A 746 -31.31 47.05 18.13
N MET A 747 -30.36 46.61 18.97
CA MET A 747 -29.50 45.45 18.67
C MET A 747 -30.26 44.12 18.74
N GLU A 748 -31.18 43.97 19.70
CA GLU A 748 -32.12 42.84 19.74
C GLU A 748 -33.04 42.80 18.52
N GLN A 749 -33.54 43.96 18.08
CA GLN A 749 -34.39 44.04 16.90
C GLN A 749 -33.61 43.68 15.63
N TRP A 750 -32.38 44.19 15.47
CA TRP A 750 -31.49 43.81 14.37
C TRP A 750 -31.20 42.29 14.36
N ALA A 751 -30.97 41.68 15.52
CA ALA A 751 -30.77 40.23 15.63
C ALA A 751 -32.02 39.43 15.21
N LYS A 752 -33.23 39.89 15.58
CA LYS A 752 -34.51 39.30 15.15
C LYS A 752 -34.70 39.42 13.64
N GLU A 753 -34.38 40.58 13.06
CA GLU A 753 -34.45 40.82 11.61
C GLU A 753 -33.45 39.96 10.82
N GLN A 754 -32.21 39.81 11.30
CA GLN A 754 -31.21 38.90 10.71
C GLN A 754 -31.65 37.43 10.76
N LYS A 755 -32.26 36.98 11.86
CA LYS A 755 -32.81 35.62 11.96
C LYS A 755 -33.87 35.36 10.88
N ILE A 756 -34.81 36.28 10.71
CA ILE A 756 -35.88 36.19 9.69
C ILE A 756 -35.30 36.27 8.26
N ALA A 757 -34.28 37.10 8.03
CA ALA A 757 -33.61 37.20 6.74
C ALA A 757 -32.89 35.89 6.37
N ASN A 758 -32.15 35.29 7.30
CA ASN A 758 -31.47 34.01 7.10
C ASN A 758 -32.45 32.84 6.91
N GLU A 759 -33.59 32.85 7.62
CA GLU A 759 -34.64 31.85 7.44
C GLU A 759 -35.30 31.94 6.05
N LYS A 760 -35.58 33.16 5.56
CA LYS A 760 -36.02 33.39 4.17
C LYS A 760 -34.98 32.97 3.14
N LEU A 761 -33.69 33.18 3.40
CA LEU A 761 -32.60 32.72 2.54
C LEU A 761 -32.53 31.18 2.50
N GLY A 762 -32.60 30.53 3.65
CA GLY A 762 -32.61 29.07 3.76
C GLY A 762 -33.82 28.42 3.07
N ASN A 763 -35.00 29.05 3.15
CA ASN A 763 -36.18 28.61 2.39
C ASN A 763 -35.98 28.74 0.88
N LYS A 764 -35.39 29.84 0.39
CA LYS A 764 -35.03 29.97 -1.04
C LYS A 764 -34.00 28.93 -1.48
N LEU A 765 -33.00 28.64 -0.66
CA LEU A 765 -31.98 27.64 -0.97
C LEU A 765 -32.60 26.23 -1.08
N ARG A 766 -33.52 25.87 -0.18
CA ARG A 766 -34.27 24.60 -0.24
C ARG A 766 -35.11 24.47 -1.51
N GLU A 767 -35.84 25.52 -1.90
CA GLU A 767 -36.61 25.50 -3.16
C GLU A 767 -35.70 25.47 -4.41
N GLN A 768 -34.53 26.13 -4.38
CA GLN A 768 -33.54 26.01 -5.46
C GLN A 768 -32.97 24.59 -5.57
N VAL A 769 -32.64 23.92 -4.46
CA VAL A 769 -32.21 22.52 -4.46
C VAL A 769 -33.31 21.59 -5.00
N LYS A 770 -34.58 21.86 -4.66
CA LYS A 770 -35.73 21.12 -5.16
C LYS A 770 -35.96 21.33 -6.67
N TYR A 771 -35.66 22.53 -7.18
CA TYR A 771 -35.70 22.83 -8.62
C TYR A 771 -34.54 22.16 -9.39
N ILE A 772 -33.33 22.16 -8.82
CA ILE A 772 -32.18 21.41 -9.34
C ILE A 772 -32.49 19.91 -9.38
N ALA A 773 -33.07 19.35 -8.32
CA ALA A 773 -33.47 17.94 -8.28
C ALA A 773 -34.47 17.58 -9.40
N LYS A 774 -35.44 18.45 -9.71
CA LYS A 774 -36.33 18.29 -10.87
C LYS A 774 -35.57 18.28 -12.19
N LEU A 775 -34.74 19.31 -12.44
CA LEU A 775 -33.94 19.41 -13.67
C LEU A 775 -32.92 18.27 -13.84
N THR A 776 -32.51 17.63 -12.74
CA THR A 776 -31.60 16.47 -12.77
C THR A 776 -32.35 15.15 -12.98
N GLY A 777 -33.63 15.07 -12.59
CA GLY A 777 -34.48 13.88 -12.74
C GLY A 777 -35.18 13.74 -14.10
N GLU A 778 -35.34 14.83 -14.87
CA GLU A 778 -36.03 14.82 -16.17
C GLU A 778 -35.20 14.23 -17.34
N LYS A 779 -34.06 13.57 -17.07
CA LYS A 779 -33.15 13.10 -18.13
C LYS A 779 -33.22 11.60 -18.49
N ASP A 780 -33.94 10.79 -17.72
CA ASP A 780 -34.09 9.34 -17.96
C ASP A 780 -35.52 8.96 -18.39
N GLY A 781 -36.11 9.74 -19.31
CA GLY A 781 -37.51 9.58 -19.70
C GLY A 781 -37.85 9.97 -21.14
N GLU A 782 -37.33 9.26 -22.14
CA GLU A 782 -38.02 9.09 -23.43
C GLU A 782 -37.78 7.68 -24.05
N PRO A 783 -38.73 7.17 -24.86
CA PRO A 783 -38.85 5.73 -25.15
C PRO A 783 -38.01 5.25 -26.33
N ARG A 784 -37.59 3.98 -26.31
CA ARG A 784 -36.93 3.33 -27.46
C ARG A 784 -37.95 2.95 -28.54
N CYS A 785 -37.76 3.47 -29.75
CA CYS A 785 -38.27 2.87 -30.98
C CYS A 785 -37.12 2.13 -31.71
N SER A 786 -37.44 1.14 -32.53
CA SER A 786 -36.51 0.07 -32.92
C SER A 786 -35.89 0.20 -34.32
N ARG A 787 -34.66 -0.37 -34.46
CA ARG A 787 -33.94 -0.75 -35.70
C ARG A 787 -33.41 0.36 -36.63
N LEU A 788 -32.08 0.44 -36.76
CA LEU A 788 -31.31 -0.01 -37.96
C LEU A 788 -29.78 0.20 -37.77
N ASN A 789 -28.96 -0.61 -38.46
CA ASN A 789 -27.50 -0.41 -38.62
C ASN A 789 -27.24 0.88 -39.45
N ILE A 790 -26.11 1.61 -39.47
CA ILE A 790 -24.67 1.28 -39.38
C ILE A 790 -23.90 2.46 -38.68
N PRO A 791 -22.58 2.73 -38.86
CA PRO A 791 -21.57 2.78 -37.78
C PRO A 791 -21.35 4.15 -37.10
N CYS A 792 -20.61 4.13 -35.98
CA CYS A 792 -20.18 5.32 -35.22
C CYS A 792 -19.31 6.31 -36.01
N PRO A 793 -19.40 7.60 -35.66
CA PRO A 793 -18.17 8.36 -35.39
C PRO A 793 -18.19 9.17 -34.07
N SER A 794 -17.09 9.06 -33.32
CA SER A 794 -16.46 10.05 -32.42
C SER A 794 -17.29 11.06 -31.59
N LEU A 795 -17.06 11.05 -30.27
CA LEU A 795 -17.50 12.06 -29.30
C LEU A 795 -17.12 13.50 -29.65
N SER A 796 -18.01 14.45 -29.32
CA SER A 796 -17.72 15.90 -29.27
C SER A 796 -18.31 16.59 -28.02
N PHE A 797 -18.10 15.99 -26.84
CA PHE A 797 -18.53 16.53 -25.54
C PHE A 797 -17.91 17.86 -25.01
N PRO A 798 -16.78 18.44 -25.50
CA PRO A 798 -16.18 19.62 -24.87
C PRO A 798 -16.98 20.94 -24.97
N SER A 799 -17.84 21.10 -25.99
CA SER A 799 -18.39 22.41 -26.35
C SER A 799 -19.46 22.93 -25.38
N HIS A 800 -20.31 22.04 -24.84
CA HIS A 800 -21.44 22.45 -24.00
C HIS A 800 -20.98 22.90 -22.60
N LEU A 801 -20.05 22.17 -21.99
CA LEU A 801 -19.44 22.53 -20.70
C LEU A 801 -18.69 23.86 -20.76
N HIS A 802 -17.98 24.14 -21.86
CA HIS A 802 -17.33 25.44 -22.06
C HIS A 802 -18.34 26.59 -22.10
N ASN A 803 -19.45 26.44 -22.85
CA ASN A 803 -20.48 27.47 -22.93
C ASN A 803 -21.19 27.72 -21.58
N VAL A 804 -21.50 26.68 -20.82
CA VAL A 804 -22.07 26.82 -19.45
C VAL A 804 -21.10 27.55 -18.53
N MET A 805 -19.81 27.21 -18.58
CA MET A 805 -18.77 27.85 -17.76
C MET A 805 -18.58 29.33 -18.12
N VAL A 806 -18.62 29.69 -19.41
CA VAL A 806 -18.58 31.09 -19.86
C VAL A 806 -19.82 31.86 -19.38
N HIS A 807 -21.01 31.27 -19.44
CA HIS A 807 -22.25 31.88 -18.93
C HIS A 807 -22.17 32.14 -17.42
N LEU A 808 -21.70 31.17 -16.63
CA LEU A 808 -21.51 31.30 -15.19
C LEU A 808 -20.45 32.35 -14.82
N GLN A 809 -19.39 32.49 -15.62
CA GLN A 809 -18.40 33.56 -15.44
C GLN A 809 -18.98 34.94 -15.74
N GLN A 810 -19.85 35.07 -16.76
CA GLN A 810 -20.56 36.33 -17.04
C GLN A 810 -21.56 36.71 -15.94
N GLU A 811 -22.33 35.76 -15.41
CA GLU A 811 -23.22 36.03 -14.27
C GLU A 811 -22.46 36.41 -13.01
N ASN A 812 -21.37 35.71 -12.67
CA ASN A 812 -20.54 36.08 -11.52
C ASN A 812 -19.94 37.50 -11.66
N LYS A 813 -19.53 37.89 -12.88
CA LYS A 813 -19.05 39.25 -13.15
C LYS A 813 -20.16 40.29 -12.95
N LYS A 814 -21.39 39.98 -13.38
CA LYS A 814 -22.58 40.83 -13.21
C LYS A 814 -22.99 40.98 -11.74
N LEU A 815 -23.01 39.89 -10.97
CA LEU A 815 -23.27 39.90 -9.52
C LEU A 815 -22.20 40.68 -8.76
N LYS A 816 -20.92 40.57 -9.14
CA LYS A 816 -19.83 41.35 -8.52
C LYS A 816 -20.02 42.86 -8.72
N THR A 817 -20.41 43.30 -9.93
CA THR A 817 -20.76 44.71 -10.17
C THR A 817 -22.00 45.15 -9.39
N GLU A 818 -23.03 44.31 -9.27
CA GLU A 818 -24.24 44.65 -8.50
C GLU A 818 -23.96 44.77 -6.99
N ILE A 819 -23.03 43.97 -6.46
CA ILE A 819 -22.57 44.05 -5.07
C ILE A 819 -21.76 45.32 -4.82
N GLU A 820 -20.86 45.73 -5.71
CA GLU A 820 -20.13 47.00 -5.58
C GLU A 820 -21.07 48.21 -5.73
N GLU A 821 -22.03 48.14 -6.64
CA GLU A 821 -23.05 49.20 -6.77
C GLU A 821 -23.94 49.30 -5.51
N LYS A 822 -24.27 48.17 -4.87
CA LYS A 822 -24.99 48.15 -3.58
C LYS A 822 -24.14 48.68 -2.43
N LYS A 823 -22.82 48.41 -2.40
CA LYS A 823 -21.89 49.02 -1.42
C LYS A 823 -21.81 50.54 -1.56
N LEU A 824 -21.77 51.06 -2.79
CA LEU A 824 -21.81 52.50 -3.07
C LEU A 824 -23.15 53.14 -2.69
N LYS A 825 -24.27 52.42 -2.82
CA LYS A 825 -25.62 52.90 -2.46
C LYS A 825 -25.96 52.84 -0.96
N THR A 826 -25.13 52.20 -0.13
CA THR A 826 -25.31 52.19 1.35
C THR A 826 -24.71 53.38 2.10
N GLY A 827 -24.09 54.34 1.42
CA GLY A 827 -23.65 55.61 2.03
C GLY A 827 -24.79 56.63 2.15
N HIS A 828 -25.47 56.71 3.29
CA HIS A 828 -26.45 57.78 3.57
C HIS A 828 -25.80 58.99 4.29
N PRO A 829 -26.22 60.26 4.03
CA PRO A 829 -25.42 61.43 4.42
C PRO A 829 -25.83 62.10 5.74
N ARG A 830 -24.81 62.56 6.50
CA ARG A 830 -24.63 63.82 7.28
C ARG A 830 -25.82 64.43 8.08
N LEU A 831 -25.60 65.03 9.26
CA LEU A 831 -25.20 66.45 9.54
C LEU A 831 -25.23 66.66 11.10
N TYR A 832 -24.74 67.73 11.78
CA TYR A 832 -24.08 69.00 11.40
C TYR A 832 -23.29 69.61 12.59
N THR A 833 -22.04 70.05 12.41
CA THR A 833 -21.46 71.22 13.13
C THR A 833 -20.36 71.84 12.24
N LYS A 834 -20.65 72.91 11.47
CA LYS A 834 -20.29 74.32 11.73
C LYS A 834 -18.81 74.53 12.13
N ALA A 835 -18.02 75.40 11.48
CA ALA A 835 -18.30 76.35 10.38
C ALA A 835 -17.02 76.85 9.65
N LEU A 836 -17.23 77.72 8.64
CA LEU A 836 -16.28 78.62 7.95
C LEU A 836 -15.37 78.06 6.82
N GLY A 837 -15.59 78.59 5.60
CA GLY A 837 -14.58 78.75 4.54
C GLY A 837 -14.09 80.21 4.52
N PRO A 838 -13.69 80.83 3.38
CA PRO A 838 -13.64 80.39 1.97
C PRO A 838 -12.15 80.31 1.46
N SER A 839 -11.71 80.35 0.19
CA SER A 839 -12.26 80.76 -1.13
C SER A 839 -11.33 80.35 -2.29
N LYS A 840 -11.88 80.08 -3.51
CA LYS A 840 -11.34 80.33 -4.89
C LYS A 840 -9.95 79.71 -5.24
N THR A 841 -9.58 79.36 -6.48
CA THR A 841 -9.85 79.96 -7.81
C THR A 841 -9.68 78.93 -8.95
N GLU A 842 -10.00 79.32 -10.19
CA GLU A 842 -9.98 78.53 -11.44
C GLU A 842 -8.58 78.31 -12.09
N PRO A 843 -8.45 77.53 -13.19
CA PRO A 843 -7.19 76.88 -13.62
C PRO A 843 -6.45 77.56 -14.79
N ILE A 844 -5.27 77.05 -15.20
CA ILE A 844 -4.84 76.80 -16.63
C ILE A 844 -3.36 76.36 -16.79
N GLN A 845 -3.15 75.35 -17.65
CA GLN A 845 -1.99 74.96 -18.51
C GLN A 845 -0.53 75.34 -18.17
N LYS A 846 0.40 74.37 -18.36
CA LYS A 846 1.22 74.20 -19.61
C LYS A 846 2.13 72.96 -19.56
N GLY A 847 2.41 72.35 -20.72
CA GLY A 847 3.33 71.19 -20.84
C GLY A 847 3.36 70.55 -22.24
N LYS A 848 4.01 71.22 -23.21
CA LYS A 848 4.12 70.85 -24.64
C LYS A 848 5.61 70.76 -25.06
N VAL A 849 6.04 70.04 -26.10
CA VAL A 849 5.55 68.86 -26.89
C VAL A 849 6.69 68.53 -27.88
N CYS A 850 6.99 67.26 -28.22
CA CYS A 850 7.56 66.94 -29.54
C CYS A 850 7.55 65.45 -29.94
N ALA A 851 7.72 65.19 -31.23
CA ALA A 851 7.65 63.90 -31.92
C ALA A 851 8.94 63.63 -32.73
N THR A 852 9.08 62.47 -33.41
CA THR A 852 9.43 62.41 -34.86
C THR A 852 9.48 60.99 -35.47
N LEU A 853 8.93 60.87 -36.69
CA LEU A 853 9.42 60.20 -37.93
C LEU A 853 10.03 58.77 -37.95
N GLY A 854 9.70 58.01 -39.02
CA GLY A 854 10.48 56.88 -39.56
C GLY A 854 9.60 55.70 -40.03
N TRP A 855 9.10 55.62 -41.26
CA TRP A 855 9.73 55.32 -42.57
C TRP A 855 10.30 53.89 -42.77
N ARG A 856 9.86 53.32 -43.91
CA ARG A 856 10.53 52.30 -44.76
C ARG A 856 10.40 50.83 -44.37
N GLY A 857 9.84 50.05 -45.31
CA GLY A 857 10.10 48.62 -45.45
C GLY A 857 11.07 48.35 -46.59
N THR A 858 11.79 47.22 -46.52
CA THR A 858 12.51 46.56 -47.63
C THR A 858 12.74 45.13 -47.11
N ALA A 859 11.88 44.18 -47.44
CA ALA A 859 12.01 43.32 -48.62
C ALA A 859 13.33 42.53 -48.64
N GLN A 860 13.22 41.22 -48.43
CA GLN A 860 13.60 40.33 -49.52
C GLN A 860 12.51 39.28 -49.72
N ASP A 861 11.77 39.48 -50.81
CA ASP A 861 10.85 38.55 -51.44
C ASP A 861 11.65 37.44 -52.15
N MET A 862 11.03 36.28 -52.38
CA MET A 862 10.97 35.63 -53.70
C MET A 862 10.06 34.40 -53.62
N SER A 863 8.77 34.67 -53.79
CA SER A 863 7.86 34.01 -54.74
C SER A 863 8.26 32.67 -55.40
N GLN A 864 7.28 31.76 -55.49
CA GLN A 864 6.89 30.95 -56.67
C GLN A 864 6.51 29.47 -56.40
N ARG A 865 5.27 29.18 -56.84
CA ARG A 865 4.78 28.00 -57.55
C ARG A 865 5.78 26.95 -58.07
N MET A 866 5.19 25.76 -58.23
CA MET A 866 5.47 24.71 -59.22
C MET A 866 6.54 23.64 -58.92
N ASP A 867 6.00 22.43 -58.76
CA ASP A 867 6.32 21.23 -59.53
C ASP A 867 7.67 20.49 -59.39
N ILE A 868 7.51 19.23 -58.93
CA ILE A 868 7.90 17.99 -59.64
C ILE A 868 9.41 17.63 -59.71
N THR A 869 9.63 16.30 -59.72
CA THR A 869 10.86 15.56 -60.09
C THR A 869 12.10 15.70 -59.18
N LYS A 870 12.83 14.66 -58.79
CA LYS A 870 12.81 13.19 -58.98
C LYS A 870 14.07 12.62 -58.28
N PHE A 871 13.96 11.40 -57.74
CA PHE A 871 15.02 10.34 -57.73
C PHE A 871 16.24 10.58 -56.81
N VAL A 872 16.96 9.55 -56.31
CA VAL A 872 17.27 8.21 -56.87
C VAL A 872 17.25 7.08 -55.81
N GLY A 873 16.90 5.84 -56.21
CA GLY A 873 17.28 4.58 -55.53
C GLY A 873 16.27 4.00 -54.52
N ILE A 874 15.41 2.99 -54.76
CA ILE A 874 15.35 1.86 -55.74
C ILE A 874 16.44 0.79 -55.50
N PRO A 875 16.11 -0.54 -55.38
CA PRO A 875 14.90 -1.19 -54.86
C PRO A 875 15.21 -2.49 -54.05
N HIS A 876 14.20 -3.31 -53.72
CA HIS A 876 14.08 -4.67 -54.31
C HIS A 876 12.75 -5.34 -53.95
N CYS A 877 12.10 -5.95 -54.95
CA CYS A 877 10.87 -6.73 -54.81
C CYS A 877 11.19 -8.18 -54.43
N SER A 878 10.25 -8.87 -53.78
CA SER A 878 9.52 -10.04 -54.34
C SER A 878 8.56 -10.62 -53.30
N GLY A 879 7.37 -11.01 -53.72
CA GLY A 879 6.42 -11.75 -52.88
C GLY A 879 6.34 -13.22 -53.28
N SER A 880 5.52 -13.99 -52.56
CA SER A 880 4.78 -15.11 -53.15
C SER A 880 3.58 -15.45 -52.26
N SER A 881 2.47 -15.82 -52.88
CA SER A 881 1.45 -16.69 -52.28
C SER A 881 2.03 -18.09 -52.01
N TYR A 882 1.39 -18.88 -51.15
CA TYR A 882 0.71 -20.13 -51.54
C TYR A 882 0.03 -20.80 -50.33
N CYS A 883 -1.11 -21.44 -50.62
CA CYS A 883 -1.88 -22.40 -49.80
C CYS A 883 -2.32 -21.95 -48.40
#